data_AF-A0A8H6TJN8-F1
#
_entry.id   AF-A0A8H6TJN8-F1
#
_cell.length_a   1.000
_cell.length_b   1.000
_cell.length_c   1.000
_cell.angle_alpha   90.00
_cell.angle_beta   90.00
_cell.angle_gamma   90.00
#
_symmetry.space_group_name_H-M   'P 1'
#
loop_
_entity.id
_entity.type
_entity.pdbx_description
1 polymer ?
#
loop_
_entity_poly.entity_id
_entity_poly.type
_entity_poly.pdbx_seq_one_letter_code
_entity_poly.pdbx_strand_id
1 'polypeptide(L)'
;MFSGRGDGKRKEEKWGSRGDRVPHRNSYTLHVAARRMAGTVTVDFGPSDANSDDFEQISYPPAHWPAQNEEEIPLYAEEKARRRGPKHTGPSPFHVDERDLYDDEGKDIYNKPRAFRAPHQGSGRVRHHAPPPTTIVCPLSTYSPALTLVQKEFLFQNLEHITPIIYTLLSCWTRYHKIGHSNIVVWDEAHCKFGSQYLKREFYFDVHPPLGKLIVGLVGLLSGYDGSFEFKSGSEYPASVPYVSMRVMLATFGVAMVPLGWYTAVELGMSQWACHLVALMVLCDVGWLCISRFILLDSMLLFFTLLAVFCLTKFHNQQYQSFSFDWWAWLVFTGISIGLVTSVKLIGLFVTALIGLYTIEDLWEKFGDVKMPVVSVVPLNSIIYLQLNIGQRTQLKHWGARIACLIVLPILVFMASFKLHFLVLNRSGSGDSQMSSLFQANLIGNDFSQNPLEIAIGSKVTLKNYGYGGGLLHSHVQMFPVGSNQQQVTCYHYKDENNEWHILPQWSEPAYDPKQPLRFVKHNDIIRLSHAPTTRNLHSHNIPAPVTKLQNEVSAYGNATIGDVHDLWRVEVVDDIKRGRREHVDKIHSLTTRLRFRHHVLGCYLRAANSILPQWGFKQVEVTCTPENDPYDTHTYWNVESHWNHRLPKGETKYYKSPFLHDFWHLNVAMMTSNNALIPDPDKDDILASKPFDWPFLHLGLRMCGWGDGQTKFYLMGHPLIWWGSATSLFVSVITLAIYLFRWQRKYADMDPQEWDHFLYVGKVAGLGWALHFVPFLIMGRVTYLHHYLPTLYFAVLMLAHLLDHFIFSARRLSLRTKTIAFGICAGSILLTFWWFKGVAFGIDGAISKHKGLLWRESWNIYHSR
;
A
#
# COMPACT_ATOMS: atom_id res chain seq x y z
N MET A 1 46.11 -35.55 42.49
CA MET A 1 46.46 -36.39 43.65
C MET A 1 45.32 -36.36 44.66
N PHE A 2 45.24 -37.35 45.54
CA PHE A 2 44.35 -37.46 46.71
C PHE A 2 44.61 -36.33 47.75
N SER A 3 43.78 -36.00 48.75
CA SER A 3 42.38 -36.34 49.17
C SER A 3 41.98 -35.40 50.35
N GLY A 4 40.69 -35.23 50.72
CA GLY A 4 40.31 -34.17 51.69
C GLY A 4 39.02 -34.18 52.54
N ARG A 5 38.08 -35.17 52.46
CA ARG A 5 36.78 -35.24 53.23
C ARG A 5 35.73 -34.15 52.86
N GLY A 6 34.42 -34.31 53.08
CA GLY A 6 33.59 -35.44 53.56
C GLY A 6 32.07 -35.09 53.62
N ASP A 7 31.17 -36.09 53.57
CA ASP A 7 29.72 -35.94 53.27
C ASP A 7 28.72 -35.75 54.44
N GLY A 8 27.73 -34.87 54.25
CA GLY A 8 26.32 -35.27 53.94
C GLY A 8 25.22 -35.39 55.03
N LYS A 9 23.95 -35.45 54.54
CA LYS A 9 22.66 -35.89 55.19
C LYS A 9 22.00 -34.94 56.23
N ARG A 10 20.65 -34.87 56.43
CA ARG A 10 19.41 -35.24 55.65
C ARG A 10 18.12 -34.78 56.42
N LYS A 11 16.98 -34.54 55.73
CA LYS A 11 15.55 -34.70 56.21
C LYS A 11 15.07 -33.72 57.35
N GLU A 12 13.78 -33.45 57.67
CA GLU A 12 12.40 -33.53 57.08
C GLU A 12 11.40 -32.75 58.02
N GLU A 13 10.03 -32.76 58.04
CA GLU A 13 8.90 -33.46 57.36
C GLU A 13 7.53 -32.69 57.53
N LYS A 14 6.49 -33.02 56.72
CA LYS A 14 5.00 -32.95 57.00
C LYS A 14 4.28 -31.60 57.30
N TRP A 15 2.96 -31.40 57.10
CA TRP A 15 1.80 -32.12 56.46
C TRP A 15 0.65 -31.11 56.16
N GLY A 16 -0.51 -31.41 55.54
CA GLY A 16 -0.95 -32.61 54.79
C GLY A 16 -2.48 -32.92 54.83
N SER A 17 -3.14 -33.00 53.65
CA SER A 17 -4.50 -33.59 53.38
C SER A 17 -5.75 -32.77 53.79
N ARG A 18 -6.98 -32.97 53.26
CA ARG A 18 -7.62 -33.94 52.31
C ARG A 18 -8.96 -33.35 51.77
N GLY A 19 -9.50 -33.75 50.61
CA GLY A 19 -10.87 -33.34 50.17
C GLY A 19 -11.31 -33.69 48.73
N ASP A 20 -12.49 -34.31 48.60
CA ASP A 20 -13.04 -35.01 47.41
C ASP A 20 -13.71 -34.17 46.28
N ARG A 21 -13.69 -34.75 45.06
CA ARG A 21 -14.76 -34.80 44.01
C ARG A 21 -15.07 -33.61 43.07
N VAL A 22 -15.66 -34.01 41.92
CA VAL A 22 -16.09 -33.30 40.69
C VAL A 22 -17.54 -33.80 40.44
N PRO A 23 -18.57 -32.99 40.03
CA PRO A 23 -18.66 -32.46 38.65
C PRO A 23 -19.49 -31.17 38.35
N HIS A 24 -19.30 -30.68 37.11
CA HIS A 24 -20.18 -29.90 36.20
C HIS A 24 -21.34 -28.96 36.66
N ARG A 25 -21.30 -27.78 36.01
CA ARG A 25 -22.38 -27.01 35.30
C ARG A 25 -23.19 -25.89 36.01
N ASN A 26 -23.32 -24.81 35.22
CA ASN A 26 -24.43 -23.86 35.05
C ASN A 26 -24.54 -22.54 35.88
N SER A 27 -24.69 -21.45 35.10
CA SER A 27 -25.58 -20.28 35.25
C SER A 27 -25.55 -19.36 36.48
N TYR A 28 -24.96 -18.16 36.29
CA TYR A 28 -25.46 -16.86 36.75
C TYR A 28 -25.20 -15.87 35.58
N THR A 29 -26.15 -15.17 34.94
CA THR A 29 -27.37 -14.44 35.37
C THR A 29 -27.04 -13.08 35.99
N LEU A 30 -27.25 -12.00 35.22
CA LEU A 30 -27.19 -10.62 35.73
C LEU A 30 -28.37 -10.36 36.67
N HIS A 31 -28.13 -9.56 37.72
CA HIS A 31 -29.21 -8.87 38.43
C HIS A 31 -29.04 -7.36 38.32
N VAL A 32 -30.07 -6.71 37.76
CA VAL A 32 -30.23 -5.26 37.80
C VAL A 32 -30.94 -4.90 39.11
N ALA A 33 -30.49 -3.86 39.79
CA ALA A 33 -31.18 -3.24 40.92
C ALA A 33 -31.20 -1.71 40.73
N ALA A 34 -32.39 -1.13 40.64
CA ALA A 34 -32.58 0.30 40.42
C ALA A 34 -32.98 1.02 41.72
N ARG A 35 -32.58 2.29 41.86
CA ARG A 35 -33.21 3.24 42.80
C ARG A 35 -33.34 4.62 42.16
N ARG A 36 -34.54 5.19 42.28
CA ARG A 36 -34.83 6.60 41.96
C ARG A 36 -34.38 7.50 43.11
N MET A 37 -33.95 8.72 42.79
CA MET A 37 -34.47 9.95 43.42
C MET A 37 -34.56 11.04 42.34
N ALA A 38 -35.33 12.09 42.60
CA ALA A 38 -35.66 13.14 41.63
C ALA A 38 -34.82 14.41 41.85
N GLY A 39 -34.69 15.21 40.80
CA GLY A 39 -34.11 16.56 40.83
C GLY A 39 -34.59 17.35 39.63
N THR A 40 -35.59 18.21 39.83
CA THR A 40 -36.15 19.10 38.79
C THR A 40 -35.33 20.37 38.65
N VAL A 41 -34.95 20.71 37.42
CA VAL A 41 -34.56 22.06 37.02
C VAL A 41 -35.30 22.37 35.72
N THR A 42 -36.10 23.44 35.74
CA THR A 42 -36.78 23.99 34.56
C THR A 42 -35.87 24.94 33.81
N VAL A 43 -35.93 24.92 32.49
CA VAL A 43 -35.42 26.02 31.65
C VAL A 43 -36.63 26.65 30.98
N ASP A 44 -36.71 27.97 31.07
CA ASP A 44 -37.85 28.79 30.67
C ASP A 44 -37.58 29.46 29.31
N PHE A 45 -38.62 29.61 28.49
CA PHE A 45 -38.55 30.24 27.17
C PHE A 45 -39.83 31.03 26.89
N GLY A 46 -39.85 32.28 27.36
CA GLY A 46 -40.88 33.26 27.00
C GLY A 46 -40.71 33.78 25.55
N PRO A 47 -41.80 34.28 24.93
CA PRO A 47 -41.81 34.68 23.52
C PRO A 47 -41.41 36.16 23.30
N SER A 48 -41.14 36.49 22.04
CA SER A 48 -41.24 37.86 21.51
C SER A 48 -41.61 37.80 20.01
N ASP A 49 -42.48 38.72 19.59
CA ASP A 49 -43.22 38.63 18.32
C ASP A 49 -42.65 39.48 17.18
N ALA A 50 -43.16 39.20 15.97
CA ALA A 50 -43.27 40.10 14.81
C ALA A 50 -41.95 40.48 14.07
N ASN A 51 -41.97 40.79 12.77
CA ASN A 51 -43.09 40.84 11.82
C ASN A 51 -42.60 40.68 10.36
N SER A 52 -43.51 40.33 9.43
CA SER A 52 -43.59 40.72 7.99
C SER A 52 -42.33 40.80 7.10
N ASP A 53 -42.35 40.49 5.80
CA ASP A 53 -43.29 39.77 4.92
C ASP A 53 -42.55 39.62 3.57
N ASP A 54 -42.78 38.54 2.83
CA ASP A 54 -43.00 38.58 1.37
C ASP A 54 -43.31 37.18 0.82
N PHE A 55 -44.27 37.09 -0.09
CA PHE A 55 -44.79 35.85 -0.67
C PHE A 55 -44.41 35.72 -2.14
N GLU A 56 -44.19 34.49 -2.61
CA GLU A 56 -44.88 34.05 -3.84
C GLU A 56 -45.08 32.53 -3.87
N GLN A 57 -46.34 32.10 -4.02
CA GLN A 57 -46.73 30.72 -4.29
C GLN A 57 -47.53 30.68 -5.60
N ILE A 58 -47.05 29.93 -6.59
CA ILE A 58 -47.76 29.76 -7.86
C ILE A 58 -48.84 28.68 -7.70
N SER A 59 -50.10 29.07 -7.91
CA SER A 59 -51.26 28.19 -7.88
C SER A 59 -51.65 27.71 -9.29
N TYR A 60 -52.20 26.49 -9.39
CA TYR A 60 -52.84 25.99 -10.61
C TYR A 60 -54.38 25.99 -10.46
N PRO A 61 -55.15 26.44 -11.47
CA PRO A 61 -56.61 26.57 -11.37
C PRO A 61 -57.37 25.25 -11.64
N PRO A 62 -58.62 25.10 -11.15
CA PRO A 62 -59.37 23.84 -11.21
C PRO A 62 -60.44 23.75 -12.32
N ALA A 63 -60.84 22.49 -12.57
CA ALA A 63 -62.16 22.01 -13.00
C ALA A 63 -62.74 22.39 -14.38
N HIS A 64 -62.99 21.36 -15.19
CA HIS A 64 -64.31 21.09 -15.78
C HIS A 64 -64.56 19.57 -15.84
N TRP A 65 -65.81 19.17 -15.60
CA TRP A 65 -66.37 17.80 -15.57
C TRP A 65 -67.70 17.83 -16.39
N PRO A 66 -68.38 16.69 -16.74
CA PRO A 66 -68.62 15.52 -15.88
C PRO A 66 -68.69 14.12 -16.56
N ALA A 67 -68.98 13.09 -15.75
CA ALA A 67 -69.61 11.80 -16.09
C ALA A 67 -68.79 10.79 -16.95
N GLN A 68 -68.92 9.45 -16.76
CA GLN A 68 -69.66 8.68 -15.74
C GLN A 68 -69.07 7.26 -15.55
N ASN A 69 -69.38 6.68 -14.38
CA ASN A 69 -69.40 5.25 -14.01
C ASN A 69 -68.09 4.44 -13.93
N GLU A 70 -68.11 3.53 -12.95
CA GLU A 70 -67.16 2.44 -12.71
C GLU A 70 -67.47 1.23 -13.64
N GLU A 71 -66.48 0.34 -13.85
CA GLU A 71 -66.60 -1.10 -13.55
C GLU A 71 -65.27 -1.87 -13.76
N GLU A 72 -65.16 -3.05 -13.15
CA GLU A 72 -64.01 -3.96 -13.23
C GLU A 72 -64.08 -4.88 -14.47
N ILE A 73 -62.94 -5.32 -15.03
CA ILE A 73 -62.91 -6.46 -15.96
C ILE A 73 -61.71 -7.40 -15.67
N PRO A 74 -61.94 -8.71 -15.42
CA PRO A 74 -60.89 -9.72 -15.24
C PRO A 74 -60.67 -10.66 -16.46
N LEU A 75 -59.62 -11.46 -16.35
CA LEU A 75 -59.31 -12.78 -16.94
C LEU A 75 -60.15 -13.38 -18.11
N TYR A 76 -59.43 -13.76 -19.17
CA TYR A 76 -59.58 -14.96 -20.05
C TYR A 76 -60.92 -15.72 -20.18
N ALA A 77 -61.43 -15.81 -21.43
CA ALA A 77 -62.15 -16.97 -21.97
C ALA A 77 -62.06 -17.04 -23.52
N GLU A 78 -62.45 -18.16 -24.13
CA GLU A 78 -62.44 -18.42 -25.59
C GLU A 78 -63.81 -18.17 -26.27
N GLU A 79 -63.88 -18.00 -27.60
CA GLU A 79 -64.39 -19.05 -28.53
C GLU A 79 -64.32 -18.65 -30.05
N LYS A 80 -64.52 -19.64 -30.93
CA LYS A 80 -64.25 -19.76 -32.38
C LYS A 80 -65.17 -18.95 -33.31
N ALA A 81 -64.69 -18.61 -34.52
CA ALA A 81 -65.46 -18.79 -35.77
C ALA A 81 -64.67 -18.74 -37.11
N ARG A 82 -64.53 -19.91 -37.80
CA ARG A 82 -64.60 -20.11 -39.28
C ARG A 82 -63.52 -19.43 -40.19
N ARG A 83 -63.16 -19.89 -41.41
CA ARG A 83 -63.40 -21.14 -42.19
C ARG A 83 -62.43 -21.20 -43.42
N ARG A 84 -61.78 -22.34 -43.66
CA ARG A 84 -61.66 -23.11 -44.95
C ARG A 84 -60.55 -24.19 -44.82
N GLY A 85 -60.66 -25.29 -45.56
CA GLY A 85 -59.79 -26.49 -45.46
C GLY A 85 -59.05 -26.80 -46.78
N PRO A 86 -58.74 -28.08 -47.16
CA PRO A 86 -59.37 -29.33 -46.70
C PRO A 86 -58.44 -30.51 -46.30
N LYS A 87 -59.03 -31.49 -45.58
CA LYS A 87 -58.88 -32.98 -45.57
C LYS A 87 -57.53 -33.62 -46.06
N HIS A 88 -57.00 -34.66 -45.41
CA HIS A 88 -57.63 -36.01 -45.37
C HIS A 88 -57.16 -36.96 -44.22
N THR A 89 -57.98 -38.01 -43.99
CA THR A 89 -57.78 -39.34 -43.34
C THR A 89 -56.36 -39.81 -42.95
N GLY A 90 -56.12 -40.64 -41.91
CA GLY A 90 -57.01 -41.43 -41.01
C GLY A 90 -56.18 -42.24 -39.96
N PRO A 91 -56.79 -43.02 -39.03
CA PRO A 91 -56.14 -43.42 -37.76
C PRO A 91 -55.84 -44.94 -37.55
N SER A 92 -55.39 -45.28 -36.33
CA SER A 92 -55.39 -46.59 -35.61
C SER A 92 -54.04 -47.37 -35.46
N PRO A 93 -53.88 -48.20 -34.39
CA PRO A 93 -52.63 -48.28 -33.62
C PRO A 93 -52.20 -49.71 -33.19
N PHE A 94 -51.52 -49.83 -32.02
CA PHE A 94 -50.91 -51.04 -31.40
C PHE A 94 -49.62 -51.53 -32.11
N HIS A 95 -48.68 -52.25 -31.47
CA HIS A 95 -48.62 -52.82 -30.11
C HIS A 95 -47.21 -52.61 -29.52
N VAL A 96 -47.05 -52.81 -28.21
CA VAL A 96 -45.75 -53.08 -27.55
C VAL A 96 -45.93 -54.33 -26.69
N ASP A 97 -44.87 -55.13 -26.56
CA ASP A 97 -44.79 -56.29 -25.65
C ASP A 97 -43.34 -56.43 -25.13
N GLU A 98 -43.09 -57.30 -24.16
CA GLU A 98 -41.95 -57.21 -23.23
C GLU A 98 -40.69 -58.06 -23.55
N ARG A 99 -39.59 -57.65 -22.86
CA ARG A 99 -38.67 -58.50 -22.04
C ARG A 99 -37.30 -58.98 -22.59
N ASP A 100 -36.47 -59.34 -21.60
CA ASP A 100 -35.23 -60.15 -21.58
C ASP A 100 -33.93 -59.61 -22.23
N LEU A 101 -32.73 -60.18 -21.97
CA LEU A 101 -32.01 -60.30 -20.67
C LEU A 101 -30.50 -60.66 -20.90
N TYR A 102 -29.55 -59.92 -20.30
CA TYR A 102 -28.10 -60.20 -20.08
C TYR A 102 -27.11 -60.55 -21.23
N ASP A 103 -25.87 -60.03 -21.07
CA ASP A 103 -24.53 -60.38 -21.65
C ASP A 103 -24.37 -60.45 -23.20
N ASP A 104 -23.20 -60.17 -23.80
CA ASP A 104 -21.79 -60.34 -23.39
C ASP A 104 -20.82 -59.26 -23.98
N GLU A 105 -19.50 -59.42 -23.85
CA GLU A 105 -18.42 -58.48 -24.22
C GLU A 105 -18.32 -58.06 -25.72
N GLY A 106 -17.75 -56.87 -25.99
CA GLY A 106 -16.85 -56.71 -27.16
C GLY A 106 -16.84 -55.40 -27.99
N LYS A 107 -16.01 -54.43 -27.57
CA LYS A 107 -15.26 -53.45 -28.42
C LYS A 107 -16.04 -52.39 -29.27
N ASP A 108 -15.23 -51.51 -29.85
CA ASP A 108 -15.45 -50.42 -30.82
C ASP A 108 -16.43 -49.29 -30.40
N ILE A 109 -15.98 -48.04 -30.17
CA ILE A 109 -15.33 -47.07 -31.07
C ILE A 109 -16.30 -46.45 -32.09
N TYR A 110 -16.37 -45.11 -32.08
CA TYR A 110 -17.29 -44.22 -32.81
C TYR A 110 -18.80 -44.38 -32.51
N ASN A 111 -19.29 -43.56 -31.57
CA ASN A 111 -20.70 -43.16 -31.57
C ASN A 111 -20.83 -41.63 -31.68
N LYS A 112 -21.42 -41.16 -32.78
CA LYS A 112 -21.78 -39.75 -32.98
C LYS A 112 -23.06 -39.47 -32.17
N PRO A 113 -23.17 -38.36 -31.41
CA PRO A 113 -24.44 -38.00 -30.79
C PRO A 113 -25.48 -37.68 -31.88
N ARG A 114 -26.42 -38.60 -32.08
CA ARG A 114 -27.54 -38.43 -33.02
C ARG A 114 -28.55 -37.47 -32.39
N ALA A 115 -29.05 -36.50 -33.17
CA ALA A 115 -29.86 -35.40 -32.63
C ALA A 115 -31.20 -35.88 -32.03
N PHE A 116 -31.40 -35.65 -30.74
CA PHE A 116 -32.68 -35.86 -30.07
C PHE A 116 -33.60 -34.64 -30.29
N ARG A 117 -34.79 -34.87 -30.86
CA ARG A 117 -35.86 -33.87 -30.96
C ARG A 117 -37.12 -34.41 -30.26
N ALA A 118 -37.44 -33.85 -29.09
CA ALA A 118 -38.75 -33.94 -28.46
C ALA A 118 -39.07 -32.56 -27.84
N PRO A 119 -40.28 -32.01 -28.02
CA PRO A 119 -40.57 -30.63 -27.61
C PRO A 119 -41.17 -30.56 -26.20
N HIS A 120 -40.56 -29.77 -25.32
CA HIS A 120 -41.22 -29.24 -24.13
C HIS A 120 -41.23 -27.71 -24.16
N GLN A 121 -42.42 -27.12 -24.22
CA GLN A 121 -42.64 -25.71 -23.90
C GLN A 121 -42.52 -25.57 -22.37
N GLY A 122 -41.52 -24.83 -21.88
CA GLY A 122 -41.20 -24.83 -20.45
C GLY A 122 -40.30 -23.67 -20.01
N SER A 123 -40.85 -22.46 -19.99
CA SER A 123 -40.23 -21.20 -19.51
C SER A 123 -38.98 -20.72 -20.28
N GLY A 124 -39.03 -19.47 -20.75
CA GLY A 124 -37.88 -18.81 -21.38
C GLY A 124 -36.82 -18.39 -20.37
N ARG A 125 -35.95 -19.31 -19.96
CA ARG A 125 -34.68 -18.99 -19.28
C ARG A 125 -33.50 -19.51 -20.07
N VAL A 126 -32.69 -18.59 -20.57
CA VAL A 126 -31.31 -18.89 -20.96
C VAL A 126 -30.59 -19.43 -19.72
N ARG A 127 -30.01 -20.62 -19.82
CA ARG A 127 -29.03 -21.06 -18.81
C ARG A 127 -27.81 -20.17 -18.99
N HIS A 128 -27.40 -19.47 -17.94
CA HIS A 128 -26.09 -18.83 -17.91
C HIS A 128 -25.05 -19.96 -17.89
N HIS A 129 -24.62 -20.37 -19.07
CA HIS A 129 -23.37 -21.10 -19.21
C HIS A 129 -22.24 -20.18 -18.72
N ALA A 130 -21.23 -20.78 -18.09
CA ALA A 130 -19.94 -20.10 -17.89
C ALA A 130 -19.44 -19.56 -19.24
N PRO A 131 -18.62 -18.49 -19.25
CA PRO A 131 -17.94 -18.07 -20.48
C PRO A 131 -17.29 -19.31 -21.13
N PRO A 132 -17.46 -19.50 -22.45
CA PRO A 132 -17.00 -20.73 -23.09
C PRO A 132 -15.51 -20.91 -22.81
N PRO A 133 -15.06 -22.12 -22.40
CA PRO A 133 -13.64 -22.35 -22.18
C PRO A 133 -12.89 -21.95 -23.45
N THR A 134 -11.84 -21.14 -23.30
CA THR A 134 -11.11 -20.57 -24.44
C THR A 134 -10.75 -21.71 -25.39
N THR A 135 -11.30 -21.68 -26.61
CA THR A 135 -11.19 -22.85 -27.49
C THR A 135 -9.73 -23.07 -27.87
N ILE A 136 -9.10 -24.08 -27.26
CA ILE A 136 -7.75 -24.57 -27.59
C ILE A 136 -7.83 -25.37 -28.89
N VAL A 137 -8.33 -24.71 -29.92
CA VAL A 137 -8.50 -25.20 -31.29
C VAL A 137 -7.60 -24.33 -32.15
N CYS A 138 -6.29 -24.47 -31.94
CA CYS A 138 -5.31 -23.86 -32.82
C CYS A 138 -5.43 -24.51 -34.20
N PRO A 139 -5.65 -23.75 -35.30
CA PRO A 139 -5.74 -24.30 -36.65
C PRO A 139 -4.35 -24.66 -37.21
N LEU A 140 -3.54 -25.39 -36.43
CA LEU A 140 -2.18 -25.81 -36.77
C LEU A 140 -2.13 -27.02 -37.71
N SER A 141 -3.27 -27.46 -38.25
CA SER A 141 -3.42 -28.68 -39.05
C SER A 141 -2.76 -28.63 -40.44
N THR A 142 -2.31 -27.46 -40.89
CA THR A 142 -2.00 -27.22 -42.33
C THR A 142 -0.52 -26.95 -42.64
N TYR A 143 0.32 -26.58 -41.67
CA TYR A 143 1.69 -26.08 -41.95
C TYR A 143 2.81 -26.59 -41.02
N SER A 144 2.94 -27.92 -40.86
CA SER A 144 4.25 -28.55 -40.63
C SER A 144 4.24 -30.05 -40.95
N PRO A 145 5.02 -30.51 -41.96
CA PRO A 145 5.14 -31.93 -42.29
C PRO A 145 6.15 -32.71 -41.43
N ALA A 146 6.90 -32.04 -40.56
CA ALA A 146 8.12 -32.60 -39.95
C ALA A 146 7.96 -33.25 -38.56
N LEU A 147 6.77 -33.17 -37.92
CA LEU A 147 6.51 -33.80 -36.62
C LEU A 147 5.59 -35.02 -36.73
N THR A 148 5.90 -36.06 -35.96
CA THR A 148 5.12 -37.30 -35.88
C THR A 148 3.78 -37.08 -35.17
N LEU A 149 2.83 -37.99 -35.39
CA LEU A 149 1.47 -37.87 -34.86
C LEU A 149 1.46 -37.80 -33.32
N VAL A 150 2.29 -38.61 -32.65
CA VAL A 150 2.47 -38.63 -31.19
C VAL A 150 3.04 -37.30 -30.67
N GLN A 151 3.98 -36.68 -31.38
CA GLN A 151 4.52 -35.37 -31.01
C GLN A 151 3.47 -34.27 -31.13
N LYS A 152 2.63 -34.31 -32.17
CA LYS A 152 1.52 -33.36 -32.34
C LYS A 152 0.51 -33.48 -31.20
N GLU A 153 0.11 -34.70 -30.87
CA GLU A 153 -0.81 -34.98 -29.76
C GLU A 153 -0.27 -34.48 -28.41
N PHE A 154 0.99 -34.79 -28.09
CA PHE A 154 1.66 -34.29 -26.88
C PHE A 154 1.71 -32.76 -26.82
N LEU A 155 2.02 -32.09 -27.94
CA LEU A 155 2.07 -30.63 -28.02
C LEU A 155 0.69 -29.98 -27.84
N PHE A 156 -0.38 -30.58 -28.37
CA PHE A 156 -1.75 -30.08 -28.15
C PHE A 156 -2.19 -30.25 -26.69
N GLN A 157 -1.96 -31.42 -26.10
CA GLN A 157 -2.35 -31.72 -24.71
C GLN A 157 -1.60 -30.87 -23.67
N ASN A 158 -0.38 -30.39 -23.98
CA ASN A 158 0.45 -29.60 -23.07
C ASN A 158 0.56 -28.12 -23.46
N LEU A 159 -0.20 -27.64 -24.45
CA LEU A 159 -0.06 -26.30 -25.04
C LEU A 159 -0.20 -25.18 -23.99
N GLU A 160 -1.10 -25.37 -23.02
CA GLU A 160 -1.34 -24.47 -21.87
C GLU A 160 -0.09 -24.21 -21.03
N HIS A 161 0.82 -25.19 -20.93
CA HIS A 161 2.04 -25.10 -20.13
C HIS A 161 3.25 -24.74 -20.98
N ILE A 162 3.33 -25.24 -22.22
CA ILE A 162 4.44 -25.00 -23.15
C ILE A 162 4.60 -23.51 -23.47
N THR A 163 3.51 -22.80 -23.78
CA THR A 163 3.60 -21.36 -24.12
C THR A 163 4.14 -20.50 -22.96
N PRO A 164 3.61 -20.61 -21.72
CA PRO A 164 4.22 -19.97 -20.55
C PRO A 164 5.69 -20.33 -20.30
N ILE A 165 6.09 -21.59 -20.53
CA ILE A 165 7.49 -22.03 -20.38
C ILE A 165 8.38 -21.32 -21.41
N ILE A 166 7.97 -21.25 -22.68
CA ILE A 166 8.71 -20.55 -23.74
C ILE A 166 8.86 -19.05 -23.38
N TYR A 167 7.77 -18.39 -22.98
CA TYR A 167 7.83 -16.99 -22.54
C TYR A 167 8.71 -16.80 -21.30
N THR A 168 8.72 -17.75 -20.36
CA THR A 168 9.59 -17.71 -19.18
C THR A 168 11.07 -17.86 -19.57
N LEU A 169 11.41 -18.75 -20.51
CA LEU A 169 12.78 -18.91 -21.01
C LEU A 169 13.27 -17.67 -21.78
N LEU A 170 12.41 -17.06 -22.62
CA LEU A 170 12.70 -15.79 -23.27
C LEU A 170 12.82 -14.63 -22.26
N SER A 171 12.06 -14.68 -21.17
CA SER A 171 12.13 -13.72 -20.07
C SER A 171 13.45 -13.87 -19.30
N CYS A 172 13.86 -15.09 -18.93
CA CYS A 172 15.18 -15.39 -18.38
C CYS A 172 16.31 -14.89 -19.30
N TRP A 173 16.22 -15.15 -20.61
CA TRP A 173 17.19 -14.66 -21.58
C TRP A 173 17.26 -13.13 -21.60
N THR A 174 16.13 -12.43 -21.77
CA THR A 174 16.12 -10.96 -21.81
C THR A 174 16.64 -10.35 -20.50
N ARG A 175 16.16 -10.78 -19.33
CA ARG A 175 16.55 -10.17 -18.06
C ARG A 175 18.00 -10.51 -17.68
N TYR A 176 18.45 -11.77 -17.78
CA TYR A 176 19.79 -12.16 -17.32
C TYR A 176 20.92 -11.88 -18.35
N HIS A 177 20.60 -11.69 -19.63
CA HIS A 177 21.62 -11.35 -20.64
C HIS A 177 22.40 -10.08 -20.26
N LYS A 178 23.74 -10.16 -20.26
CA LYS A 178 24.67 -9.08 -19.89
C LYS A 178 24.41 -8.43 -18.51
N ILE A 179 23.78 -9.11 -17.54
CA ILE A 179 23.39 -8.50 -16.25
C ILE A 179 24.59 -8.03 -15.39
N GLY A 180 25.73 -8.72 -15.49
CA GLY A 180 27.01 -8.34 -14.88
C GLY A 180 27.94 -7.50 -15.77
N HIS A 181 27.47 -6.95 -16.89
CA HIS A 181 28.32 -6.24 -17.86
C HIS A 181 28.81 -4.87 -17.37
N SER A 182 28.08 -4.26 -16.44
CA SER A 182 28.45 -2.99 -15.83
C SER A 182 28.72 -3.19 -14.35
N ASN A 183 29.94 -2.89 -13.95
CA ASN A 183 30.43 -3.00 -12.58
C ASN A 183 30.20 -1.74 -11.74
N ILE A 184 29.43 -0.75 -12.20
CA ILE A 184 29.07 0.44 -11.41
C ILE A 184 27.69 0.32 -10.76
N VAL A 185 27.53 0.99 -9.62
CA VAL A 185 26.25 1.30 -8.98
C VAL A 185 25.48 2.27 -9.87
N VAL A 186 24.34 1.83 -10.42
CA VAL A 186 23.48 2.69 -11.26
C VAL A 186 22.43 3.45 -10.43
N TRP A 187 21.64 4.30 -11.09
CA TRP A 187 20.51 5.05 -10.53
C TRP A 187 19.60 4.14 -9.68
N ASP A 188 19.20 4.63 -8.51
CA ASP A 188 18.56 3.93 -7.38
C ASP A 188 19.22 2.67 -6.80
N GLU A 189 20.24 2.05 -7.42
CA GLU A 189 21.02 0.99 -6.72
C GLU A 189 21.73 1.53 -5.46
N ALA A 190 21.93 2.84 -5.35
CA ALA A 190 22.37 3.51 -4.12
C ALA A 190 21.43 3.24 -2.91
N HIS A 191 20.15 2.96 -3.13
CA HIS A 191 19.21 2.58 -2.06
C HIS A 191 19.47 1.17 -1.49
N CYS A 192 20.37 0.38 -2.08
CA CYS A 192 20.81 -0.90 -1.54
C CYS A 192 21.62 -0.77 -0.24
N LYS A 193 22.05 0.45 0.12
CA LYS A 193 22.53 0.79 1.48
C LYS A 193 21.58 0.29 2.58
N PHE A 194 20.27 0.30 2.33
CA PHE A 194 19.25 -0.21 3.25
C PHE A 194 19.29 -1.74 3.39
N GLY A 195 19.69 -2.45 2.32
CA GLY A 195 19.99 -3.90 2.36
C GLY A 195 21.22 -4.19 3.22
N SER A 196 22.29 -3.40 3.06
CA SER A 196 23.49 -3.46 3.90
C SER A 196 23.17 -3.23 5.39
N GLN A 197 22.24 -2.31 5.69
CA GLN A 197 21.82 -2.03 7.07
C GLN A 197 21.03 -3.19 7.70
N TYR A 198 20.24 -3.96 6.94
CA TYR A 198 19.66 -5.22 7.45
C TYR A 198 20.72 -6.28 7.78
N LEU A 199 21.79 -6.39 6.99
CA LEU A 199 22.90 -7.31 7.26
C LEU A 199 23.68 -6.90 8.51
N LYS A 200 23.98 -5.60 8.65
CA LYS A 200 24.60 -4.99 9.84
C LYS A 200 23.68 -4.95 11.07
N ARG A 201 22.36 -5.10 10.88
CA ARG A 201 21.27 -4.92 11.86
C ARG A 201 21.11 -3.50 12.42
N GLU A 202 21.62 -2.51 11.70
CA GLU A 202 21.61 -1.09 12.06
C GLU A 202 20.27 -0.44 11.68
N PHE A 203 19.60 0.22 12.61
CA PHE A 203 18.33 0.86 12.35
C PHE A 203 18.46 2.04 11.38
N TYR A 204 17.51 2.16 10.46
CA TYR A 204 17.42 3.25 9.49
C TYR A 204 15.98 3.67 9.27
N PHE A 205 15.82 4.87 8.71
CA PHE A 205 14.55 5.45 8.34
C PHE A 205 14.50 5.65 6.82
N ASP A 206 13.33 5.41 6.22
CA ASP A 206 13.05 5.62 4.79
C ASP A 206 11.54 5.81 4.55
N VAL A 207 11.16 6.53 3.50
CA VAL A 207 9.75 6.85 3.18
C VAL A 207 8.93 5.66 2.63
N HIS A 208 9.58 4.59 2.16
CA HIS A 208 8.90 3.41 1.64
C HIS A 208 8.79 2.29 2.68
N PRO A 209 7.69 1.51 2.69
CA PRO A 209 7.54 0.30 3.49
C PRO A 209 8.69 -0.73 3.33
N PRO A 210 8.86 -1.65 4.30
CA PRO A 210 10.13 -2.35 4.49
C PRO A 210 10.31 -3.60 3.62
N LEU A 211 9.24 -4.24 3.10
CA LEU A 211 9.33 -5.58 2.50
C LEU A 211 10.28 -5.65 1.31
N GLY A 212 10.23 -4.68 0.39
CA GLY A 212 11.11 -4.67 -0.77
C GLY A 212 12.59 -4.61 -0.35
N LYS A 213 12.90 -3.83 0.69
CA LYS A 213 14.25 -3.70 1.24
C LYS A 213 14.67 -4.91 2.07
N LEU A 214 13.73 -5.55 2.79
CA LEU A 214 13.95 -6.84 3.47
C LEU A 214 14.33 -7.93 2.46
N ILE A 215 13.69 -7.94 1.28
CA ILE A 215 14.03 -8.86 0.19
C ILE A 215 15.42 -8.52 -0.38
N VAL A 216 15.79 -7.25 -0.56
CA VAL A 216 17.17 -6.88 -0.95
C VAL A 216 18.20 -7.33 0.09
N GLY A 217 17.91 -7.18 1.39
CA GLY A 217 18.78 -7.67 2.47
C GLY A 217 18.90 -9.21 2.49
N LEU A 218 17.79 -9.92 2.27
CA LEU A 218 17.76 -11.39 2.14
C LEU A 218 18.54 -11.86 0.91
N VAL A 219 18.40 -11.18 -0.23
CA VAL A 219 19.18 -11.44 -1.45
C VAL A 219 20.68 -11.19 -1.23
N GLY A 220 21.04 -10.15 -0.49
CA GLY A 220 22.42 -9.92 -0.06
C GLY A 220 22.96 -11.08 0.77
N LEU A 221 22.22 -11.50 1.81
CA LEU A 221 22.58 -12.63 2.68
C LEU A 221 22.77 -13.93 1.90
N LEU A 222 21.82 -14.25 1.00
CA LEU A 222 21.85 -15.46 0.17
C LEU A 222 22.93 -15.41 -0.92
N SER A 223 23.35 -14.21 -1.33
CA SER A 223 24.49 -14.01 -2.26
C SER A 223 25.85 -14.09 -1.55
N GLY A 224 25.90 -14.12 -0.22
CA GLY A 224 27.14 -14.06 0.57
C GLY A 224 27.70 -12.65 0.80
N TYR A 225 26.90 -11.60 0.61
CA TYR A 225 27.29 -10.22 0.93
C TYR A 225 27.20 -9.95 2.44
N ASP A 226 28.17 -9.23 2.98
CA ASP A 226 28.36 -8.96 4.41
C ASP A 226 27.78 -7.61 4.89
N GLY A 227 27.34 -6.75 3.97
CA GLY A 227 26.88 -5.41 4.28
C GLY A 227 27.99 -4.35 4.42
N SER A 228 29.26 -4.70 4.18
CA SER A 228 30.40 -3.78 4.36
C SER A 228 30.33 -2.56 3.44
N PHE A 229 30.24 -2.80 2.12
CA PHE A 229 30.28 -1.81 1.06
C PHE A 229 29.21 -0.72 1.18
N GLU A 230 29.59 0.52 0.89
CA GLU A 230 28.72 1.69 0.88
C GLU A 230 28.32 2.02 -0.56
N PHE A 231 27.05 1.77 -0.92
CA PHE A 231 26.52 1.95 -2.27
C PHE A 231 26.43 3.44 -2.67
N LYS A 232 27.53 4.02 -3.17
CA LYS A 232 27.59 5.38 -3.71
C LYS A 232 27.21 5.39 -5.18
N SER A 233 26.42 6.37 -5.61
CA SER A 233 26.00 6.49 -7.02
C SER A 233 27.22 6.61 -7.94
N GLY A 234 27.33 5.72 -8.93
CA GLY A 234 28.43 5.70 -9.89
C GLY A 234 29.75 5.09 -9.38
N SER A 235 29.85 4.61 -8.13
CA SER A 235 31.05 3.88 -7.68
C SER A 235 31.13 2.49 -8.29
N GLU A 236 32.33 2.01 -8.58
CA GLU A 236 32.57 0.63 -8.99
C GLU A 236 32.41 -0.36 -7.82
N TYR A 237 31.82 -1.52 -8.09
CA TYR A 237 31.69 -2.63 -7.16
C TYR A 237 33.05 -3.34 -6.97
N PRO A 238 33.58 -3.45 -5.74
CA PRO A 238 34.77 -4.22 -5.47
C PRO A 238 34.49 -5.73 -5.59
N ALA A 239 35.53 -6.53 -5.84
CA ALA A 239 35.42 -7.97 -6.05
C ALA A 239 34.82 -8.77 -4.88
N SER A 240 34.72 -8.17 -3.69
CA SER A 240 34.04 -8.74 -2.51
C SER A 240 32.50 -8.63 -2.55
N VAL A 241 31.92 -7.81 -3.44
CA VAL A 241 30.46 -7.60 -3.52
C VAL A 241 29.88 -8.47 -4.63
N PRO A 242 29.02 -9.46 -4.32
CA PRO A 242 28.41 -10.37 -5.30
C PRO A 242 27.23 -9.72 -6.06
N TYR A 243 27.43 -8.51 -6.60
CA TYR A 243 26.37 -7.70 -7.22
C TYR A 243 25.69 -8.40 -8.40
N VAL A 244 26.41 -9.26 -9.14
CA VAL A 244 25.85 -10.05 -10.25
C VAL A 244 24.81 -11.05 -9.74
N SER A 245 25.11 -11.77 -8.66
CA SER A 245 24.17 -12.69 -8.00
C SER A 245 22.94 -11.93 -7.47
N MET A 246 23.16 -10.79 -6.81
CA MET A 246 22.08 -9.95 -6.29
C MET A 246 21.15 -9.43 -7.40
N ARG A 247 21.72 -8.97 -8.53
CA ARG A 247 20.94 -8.57 -9.72
C ARG A 247 20.15 -9.74 -10.31
N VAL A 248 20.73 -10.93 -10.47
CA VAL A 248 20.02 -12.12 -10.97
C VAL A 248 18.84 -12.49 -10.06
N MET A 249 19.04 -12.52 -8.75
CA MET A 249 17.98 -12.88 -7.80
C MET A 249 16.81 -11.88 -7.83
N LEU A 250 17.07 -10.58 -7.89
CA LEU A 250 15.98 -9.59 -7.98
C LEU A 250 15.37 -9.52 -9.40
N ALA A 251 16.16 -9.71 -10.44
CA ALA A 251 15.67 -9.81 -11.82
C ALA A 251 14.73 -11.01 -12.01
N THR A 252 14.73 -12.01 -11.12
CA THR A 252 13.75 -13.10 -11.10
C THR A 252 12.30 -12.59 -10.97
N PHE A 253 12.07 -11.50 -10.20
CA PHE A 253 10.75 -10.85 -10.16
C PHE A 253 10.36 -10.26 -11.52
N GLY A 254 11.33 -9.60 -12.18
CA GLY A 254 11.18 -9.11 -13.55
C GLY A 254 10.99 -10.21 -14.59
N VAL A 255 11.55 -11.41 -14.35
CA VAL A 255 11.32 -12.60 -15.19
C VAL A 255 9.87 -13.05 -15.08
N ALA A 256 9.36 -13.19 -13.86
CA ALA A 256 8.03 -13.71 -13.57
C ALA A 256 6.88 -12.79 -14.00
N MET A 257 7.13 -11.49 -14.23
CA MET A 257 6.16 -10.56 -14.84
C MET A 257 5.63 -11.05 -16.19
N VAL A 258 6.44 -11.69 -17.02
CA VAL A 258 6.05 -12.11 -18.38
C VAL A 258 5.02 -13.26 -18.38
N PRO A 259 5.24 -14.40 -17.70
CA PRO A 259 4.21 -15.43 -17.59
C PRO A 259 2.99 -14.96 -16.80
N LEU A 260 3.12 -14.07 -15.81
CA LEU A 260 1.95 -13.41 -15.18
C LEU A 260 1.15 -12.58 -16.19
N GLY A 261 1.82 -11.85 -17.08
CA GLY A 261 1.18 -11.12 -18.18
C GLY A 261 0.37 -12.04 -19.10
N TRP A 262 0.95 -13.18 -19.51
CA TRP A 262 0.24 -14.22 -20.26
C TRP A 262 -0.98 -14.75 -19.51
N TYR A 263 -0.79 -15.24 -18.28
CA TYR A 263 -1.89 -15.86 -17.53
C TYR A 263 -2.99 -14.86 -17.19
N THR A 264 -2.67 -13.60 -16.89
CA THR A 264 -3.70 -12.57 -16.66
C THR A 264 -4.52 -12.31 -17.93
N ALA A 265 -3.92 -12.30 -19.13
CA ALA A 265 -4.68 -12.16 -20.38
C ALA A 265 -5.62 -13.37 -20.62
N VAL A 266 -5.18 -14.59 -20.29
CA VAL A 266 -6.01 -15.80 -20.35
C VAL A 266 -7.16 -15.75 -19.34
N GLU A 267 -6.92 -15.33 -18.10
CA GLU A 267 -7.97 -15.16 -17.08
C GLU A 267 -8.90 -13.96 -17.36
N LEU A 268 -8.44 -12.96 -18.11
CA LEU A 268 -9.29 -11.91 -18.70
C LEU A 268 -10.07 -12.40 -19.94
N GLY A 269 -10.04 -13.70 -20.26
CA GLY A 269 -10.81 -14.31 -21.34
C GLY A 269 -10.42 -13.90 -22.76
N MET A 270 -9.28 -13.22 -22.93
CA MET A 270 -8.81 -12.74 -24.22
C MET A 270 -8.50 -13.89 -25.18
N SER A 271 -8.59 -13.64 -26.49
CA SER A 271 -8.20 -14.61 -27.51
C SER A 271 -6.69 -14.89 -27.47
N GLN A 272 -6.29 -16.09 -27.89
CA GLN A 272 -4.89 -16.54 -27.86
C GLN A 272 -3.93 -15.54 -28.56
N TRP A 273 -4.39 -14.87 -29.63
CA TRP A 273 -3.62 -13.81 -30.32
C TRP A 273 -3.35 -12.60 -29.41
N ALA A 274 -4.35 -12.16 -28.64
CA ALA A 274 -4.20 -11.08 -27.67
C ALA A 274 -3.36 -11.51 -26.45
N CYS A 275 -3.50 -12.74 -25.96
CA CYS A 275 -2.62 -13.30 -24.91
C CYS A 275 -1.14 -13.31 -25.34
N HIS A 276 -0.86 -13.74 -26.57
CA HIS A 276 0.48 -13.67 -27.16
C HIS A 276 0.99 -12.23 -27.27
N LEU A 277 0.10 -11.27 -27.60
CA LEU A 277 0.47 -9.87 -27.71
C LEU A 277 0.77 -9.24 -26.35
N VAL A 278 -0.03 -9.51 -25.30
CA VAL A 278 0.27 -9.07 -23.91
C VAL A 278 1.60 -9.63 -23.45
N ALA A 279 1.84 -10.93 -23.63
CA ALA A 279 3.09 -11.56 -23.25
C ALA A 279 4.30 -10.99 -24.02
N LEU A 280 4.17 -10.71 -25.32
CA LEU A 280 5.19 -10.02 -26.11
C LEU A 280 5.43 -8.58 -25.63
N MET A 281 4.39 -7.81 -25.32
CA MET A 281 4.53 -6.44 -24.82
C MET A 281 5.23 -6.40 -23.45
N VAL A 282 4.91 -7.31 -22.53
CA VAL A 282 5.58 -7.41 -21.21
C VAL A 282 7.00 -8.00 -21.30
N LEU A 283 7.28 -8.85 -22.30
CA LEU A 283 8.61 -9.36 -22.59
C LEU A 283 9.53 -8.26 -23.17
N CYS A 284 9.03 -7.50 -24.15
CA CYS A 284 9.82 -6.65 -25.04
C CYS A 284 9.76 -5.14 -24.74
N ASP A 285 8.99 -4.68 -23.75
CA ASP A 285 9.11 -3.29 -23.31
C ASP A 285 10.50 -3.00 -22.72
N VAL A 286 11.15 -1.97 -23.25
CA VAL A 286 12.52 -1.58 -22.89
C VAL A 286 12.57 -0.96 -21.49
N GLY A 287 11.49 -0.32 -21.02
CA GLY A 287 11.40 0.33 -19.72
C GLY A 287 11.29 -0.68 -18.58
N TRP A 288 10.35 -1.63 -18.68
CA TRP A 288 10.27 -2.77 -17.76
C TRP A 288 11.55 -3.60 -17.76
N LEU A 289 12.13 -3.89 -18.93
CA LEU A 289 13.38 -4.64 -19.03
C LEU A 289 14.57 -3.88 -18.41
N CYS A 290 14.63 -2.56 -18.53
CA CYS A 290 15.70 -1.76 -17.94
C CYS A 290 15.57 -1.74 -16.40
N ILE A 291 14.40 -1.39 -15.87
CA ILE A 291 14.19 -1.29 -14.41
C ILE A 291 14.32 -2.65 -13.71
N SER A 292 13.99 -3.75 -14.38
CA SER A 292 13.96 -5.09 -13.75
C SER A 292 15.31 -5.84 -13.80
N ARG A 293 16.41 -5.21 -14.21
CA ARG A 293 17.75 -5.84 -14.32
C ARG A 293 18.76 -5.37 -13.26
N PHE A 294 18.40 -4.33 -12.52
CA PHE A 294 19.23 -3.71 -11.49
C PHE A 294 18.69 -4.02 -10.09
N ILE A 295 19.47 -3.72 -9.06
CA ILE A 295 19.12 -3.99 -7.65
C ILE A 295 18.09 -2.94 -7.17
N LEU A 296 16.87 -3.00 -7.73
CA LEU A 296 15.83 -1.96 -7.63
C LEU A 296 14.52 -2.46 -7.03
N LEU A 297 13.88 -1.60 -6.22
CA LEU A 297 12.61 -1.89 -5.55
C LEU A 297 11.43 -2.02 -6.53
N ASP A 298 11.50 -1.39 -7.70
CA ASP A 298 10.41 -1.36 -8.67
C ASP A 298 10.18 -2.72 -9.34
N SER A 299 11.21 -3.57 -9.46
CA SER A 299 11.07 -4.95 -9.93
C SER A 299 10.04 -5.75 -9.11
N MET A 300 10.07 -5.58 -7.79
CA MET A 300 9.15 -6.21 -6.84
C MET A 300 7.79 -5.50 -6.80
N LEU A 301 7.75 -4.16 -6.87
CA LEU A 301 6.49 -3.41 -6.97
C LEU A 301 5.69 -3.85 -8.20
N LEU A 302 6.34 -3.91 -9.36
CA LEU A 302 5.74 -4.35 -10.62
C LEU A 302 5.25 -5.80 -10.52
N PHE A 303 6.10 -6.73 -10.07
CA PHE A 303 5.71 -8.12 -9.88
C PHE A 303 4.49 -8.29 -8.97
N PHE A 304 4.47 -7.66 -7.78
CA PHE A 304 3.33 -7.80 -6.87
C PHE A 304 2.08 -7.05 -7.36
N THR A 305 2.23 -5.99 -8.16
CA THR A 305 1.08 -5.33 -8.83
C THR A 305 0.45 -6.26 -9.87
N LEU A 306 1.27 -6.88 -10.74
CA LEU A 306 0.80 -7.85 -11.73
C LEU A 306 0.19 -9.09 -11.05
N LEU A 307 0.79 -9.56 -9.95
CA LEU A 307 0.26 -10.67 -9.15
C LEU A 307 -1.11 -10.34 -8.54
N ALA A 308 -1.30 -9.12 -8.03
CA ALA A 308 -2.58 -8.69 -7.47
C ALA A 308 -3.69 -8.63 -8.52
N VAL A 309 -3.38 -8.16 -9.75
CA VAL A 309 -4.33 -8.19 -10.88
C VAL A 309 -4.61 -9.64 -11.32
N PHE A 310 -3.59 -10.51 -11.40
CA PHE A 310 -3.78 -11.92 -11.71
C PHE A 310 -4.70 -12.63 -10.69
N CYS A 311 -4.45 -12.44 -9.39
CA CYS A 311 -5.28 -13.01 -8.33
C CYS A 311 -6.71 -12.46 -8.36
N LEU A 312 -6.90 -11.16 -8.64
CA LEU A 312 -8.22 -10.56 -8.89
C LEU A 312 -8.95 -11.25 -10.05
N THR A 313 -8.28 -11.46 -11.19
CA THR A 313 -8.92 -12.09 -12.36
C THR A 313 -9.27 -13.55 -12.12
N LYS A 314 -8.41 -14.30 -11.41
CA LYS A 314 -8.71 -15.66 -10.94
C LYS A 314 -9.92 -15.68 -9.99
N PHE A 315 -10.00 -14.71 -9.07
CA PHE A 315 -11.11 -14.59 -8.12
C PHE A 315 -12.44 -14.27 -8.83
N HIS A 316 -12.44 -13.35 -9.80
CA HIS A 316 -13.60 -13.05 -10.65
C HIS A 316 -14.09 -14.31 -11.39
N ASN A 317 -13.20 -15.11 -11.96
CA ASN A 317 -13.59 -16.33 -12.68
C ASN A 317 -14.25 -17.38 -11.77
N GLN A 318 -14.01 -17.34 -10.45
CA GLN A 318 -14.68 -18.20 -9.46
C GLN A 318 -15.99 -17.64 -8.88
N GLN A 319 -16.44 -16.44 -9.30
CA GLN A 319 -17.65 -15.80 -8.76
C GLN A 319 -18.90 -16.72 -8.77
N TYR A 320 -19.04 -17.53 -9.82
CA TYR A 320 -20.15 -18.47 -10.02
C TYR A 320 -20.14 -19.65 -9.05
N GLN A 321 -18.98 -19.97 -8.47
CA GLN A 321 -18.79 -21.02 -7.45
C GLN A 321 -18.38 -20.39 -6.11
N SER A 322 -19.08 -19.32 -5.74
CA SER A 322 -18.91 -18.60 -4.49
C SER A 322 -18.82 -19.52 -3.26
N PHE A 323 -17.83 -19.27 -2.41
CA PHE A 323 -17.45 -20.09 -1.23
C PHE A 323 -16.91 -21.51 -1.51
N SER A 324 -16.57 -21.85 -2.77
CA SER A 324 -15.74 -23.03 -3.05
C SER A 324 -14.34 -22.91 -2.42
N PHE A 325 -13.59 -24.01 -2.38
CA PHE A 325 -12.18 -24.00 -1.96
C PHE A 325 -11.35 -23.04 -2.82
N ASP A 326 -11.50 -23.10 -4.15
CA ASP A 326 -10.78 -22.24 -5.08
C ASP A 326 -11.18 -20.77 -4.92
N TRP A 327 -12.46 -20.48 -4.70
CA TRP A 327 -12.94 -19.13 -4.43
C TRP A 327 -12.27 -18.53 -3.19
N TRP A 328 -12.17 -19.31 -2.10
CA TRP A 328 -11.45 -18.90 -0.90
C TRP A 328 -9.93 -18.79 -1.13
N ALA A 329 -9.32 -19.71 -1.86
CA ALA A 329 -7.89 -19.69 -2.16
C ALA A 329 -7.50 -18.42 -2.94
N TRP A 330 -8.22 -18.12 -4.03
CA TRP A 330 -7.94 -16.92 -4.84
C TRP A 330 -8.30 -15.61 -4.11
N LEU A 331 -9.33 -15.61 -3.27
CA LEU A 331 -9.62 -14.48 -2.37
C LEU A 331 -8.49 -14.23 -1.36
N VAL A 332 -7.94 -15.29 -0.76
CA VAL A 332 -6.80 -15.23 0.16
C VAL A 332 -5.52 -14.80 -0.56
N PHE A 333 -5.24 -15.32 -1.76
CA PHE A 333 -4.08 -14.88 -2.56
C PHE A 333 -4.20 -13.43 -3.05
N THR A 334 -5.42 -12.95 -3.33
CA THR A 334 -5.68 -11.52 -3.60
C THR A 334 -5.36 -10.69 -2.35
N GLY A 335 -5.79 -11.12 -1.17
CA GLY A 335 -5.44 -10.49 0.11
C GLY A 335 -3.94 -10.43 0.39
N ILE A 336 -3.23 -11.54 0.19
CA ILE A 336 -1.78 -11.63 0.38
C ILE A 336 -1.05 -10.74 -0.63
N SER A 337 -1.42 -10.75 -1.91
CA SER A 337 -0.77 -9.92 -2.94
C SER A 337 -0.99 -8.41 -2.72
N ILE A 338 -2.18 -7.97 -2.27
CA ILE A 338 -2.42 -6.60 -1.78
C ILE A 338 -1.47 -6.26 -0.62
N GLY A 339 -1.36 -7.15 0.37
CA GLY A 339 -0.47 -6.96 1.52
C GLY A 339 1.01 -6.86 1.11
N LEU A 340 1.45 -7.69 0.16
CA LEU A 340 2.83 -7.68 -0.35
C LEU A 340 3.13 -6.41 -1.16
N VAL A 341 2.26 -6.00 -2.09
CA VAL A 341 2.51 -4.82 -2.94
C VAL A 341 2.55 -3.53 -2.13
N THR A 342 1.63 -3.34 -1.19
CA THR A 342 1.62 -2.18 -0.27
C THR A 342 2.84 -2.16 0.67
N SER A 343 3.36 -3.34 1.05
CA SER A 343 4.58 -3.47 1.86
C SER A 343 5.89 -3.19 1.11
N VAL A 344 5.88 -3.07 -0.23
CA VAL A 344 7.07 -2.68 -1.03
C VAL A 344 7.13 -1.16 -1.24
N LYS A 345 6.07 -0.55 -1.78
CA LYS A 345 5.92 0.91 -1.94
C LYS A 345 4.43 1.26 -1.75
N LEU A 346 4.13 2.40 -1.13
CA LEU A 346 2.74 2.85 -0.88
C LEU A 346 1.90 3.04 -2.17
N ILE A 347 2.53 3.11 -3.33
CA ILE A 347 1.90 3.06 -4.66
C ILE A 347 1.01 1.81 -4.83
N GLY A 348 1.29 0.71 -4.12
CA GLY A 348 0.42 -0.47 -4.05
C GLY A 348 -1.01 -0.20 -3.55
N LEU A 349 -1.27 0.95 -2.91
CA LEU A 349 -2.62 1.39 -2.55
C LEU A 349 -3.49 1.68 -3.79
N PHE A 350 -2.91 1.95 -4.96
CA PHE A 350 -3.67 2.20 -6.20
C PHE A 350 -4.29 0.90 -6.76
N VAL A 351 -3.56 -0.22 -6.79
CA VAL A 351 -4.15 -1.54 -7.12
C VAL A 351 -5.06 -2.05 -6.00
N THR A 352 -4.79 -1.68 -4.75
CA THR A 352 -5.73 -1.91 -3.63
C THR A 352 -7.06 -1.19 -3.87
N ALA A 353 -7.03 0.06 -4.35
CA ALA A 353 -8.24 0.81 -4.69
C ALA A 353 -8.99 0.21 -5.90
N LEU A 354 -8.28 -0.33 -6.90
CA LEU A 354 -8.90 -1.04 -8.03
C LEU A 354 -9.67 -2.27 -7.55
N ILE A 355 -9.03 -3.12 -6.74
CA ILE A 355 -9.66 -4.31 -6.16
C ILE A 355 -10.79 -3.90 -5.22
N GLY A 356 -10.64 -2.82 -4.45
CA GLY A 356 -11.69 -2.26 -3.60
C GLY A 356 -12.93 -1.82 -4.36
N LEU A 357 -12.78 -1.03 -5.44
CA LEU A 357 -13.91 -0.59 -6.27
C LEU A 357 -14.58 -1.77 -7.00
N TYR A 358 -13.80 -2.70 -7.56
CA TYR A 358 -14.34 -3.95 -8.10
C TYR A 358 -15.14 -4.72 -7.02
N THR A 359 -14.63 -4.78 -5.79
CA THR A 359 -15.28 -5.50 -4.67
C THR A 359 -16.58 -4.82 -4.24
N ILE A 360 -16.66 -3.49 -4.32
CA ILE A 360 -17.88 -2.71 -4.04
C ILE A 360 -18.92 -2.96 -5.15
N GLU A 361 -18.52 -2.94 -6.42
CA GLU A 361 -19.39 -3.27 -7.56
C GLU A 361 -19.93 -4.70 -7.47
N ASP A 362 -19.04 -5.68 -7.24
CA ASP A 362 -19.37 -7.10 -7.07
C ASP A 362 -20.34 -7.35 -5.89
N LEU A 363 -20.21 -6.60 -4.79
CA LEU A 363 -21.14 -6.64 -3.66
C LEU A 363 -22.49 -5.93 -3.93
N TRP A 364 -22.48 -4.89 -4.77
CA TRP A 364 -23.68 -4.16 -5.19
C TRP A 364 -24.53 -4.97 -6.16
N GLU A 365 -23.92 -5.60 -7.17
CA GLU A 365 -24.61 -6.55 -8.06
C GLU A 365 -25.23 -7.71 -7.27
N LYS A 366 -24.52 -8.24 -6.27
CA LYS A 366 -25.01 -9.32 -5.39
C LYS A 366 -26.07 -8.86 -4.39
N PHE A 367 -26.15 -7.56 -4.09
CA PHE A 367 -27.28 -6.96 -3.37
C PHE A 367 -28.53 -6.85 -4.27
N GLY A 368 -28.35 -6.68 -5.58
CA GLY A 368 -29.44 -6.68 -6.57
C GLY A 368 -30.03 -8.05 -6.90
N ASP A 369 -29.31 -9.16 -6.66
CA ASP A 369 -29.84 -10.51 -6.93
C ASP A 369 -30.80 -11.00 -5.82
N VAL A 370 -32.07 -10.62 -5.99
CA VAL A 370 -33.21 -11.05 -5.15
C VAL A 370 -33.37 -12.58 -5.08
N LYS A 371 -32.74 -13.36 -5.97
CA LYS A 371 -32.92 -14.83 -6.06
C LYS A 371 -31.85 -15.65 -5.37
N MET A 372 -30.75 -15.07 -4.86
CA MET A 372 -29.57 -15.76 -4.34
C MET A 372 -29.89 -16.99 -3.45
N PRO A 373 -29.81 -18.23 -3.99
CA PRO A 373 -30.03 -19.44 -3.22
C PRO A 373 -28.76 -19.77 -2.42
N VAL A 374 -28.92 -20.17 -1.17
CA VAL A 374 -27.75 -20.39 -0.31
C VAL A 374 -27.13 -21.76 -0.61
N VAL A 375 -26.00 -21.75 -1.32
CA VAL A 375 -25.12 -22.92 -1.46
C VAL A 375 -24.42 -23.18 -0.11
N SER A 376 -25.18 -23.75 0.81
CA SER A 376 -24.69 -24.21 2.11
C SER A 376 -24.00 -25.56 1.94
N VAL A 377 -22.67 -25.54 1.76
CA VAL A 377 -21.84 -26.72 2.03
C VAL A 377 -21.86 -26.96 3.55
N VAL A 378 -22.75 -27.84 3.99
CA VAL A 378 -22.88 -28.31 5.38
C VAL A 378 -23.06 -29.83 5.34
N PRO A 379 -22.21 -30.63 6.00
CA PRO A 379 -22.39 -32.07 6.05
C PRO A 379 -23.59 -32.44 6.95
N LEU A 380 -24.39 -33.38 6.45
CA LEU A 380 -25.44 -34.20 7.07
C LEU A 380 -26.07 -33.83 8.45
N ASN A 381 -27.39 -33.98 8.50
CA ASN A 381 -28.21 -34.27 9.69
C ASN A 381 -28.48 -33.15 10.72
N SER A 382 -29.25 -32.15 10.31
CA SER A 382 -30.47 -31.72 11.04
C SER A 382 -31.36 -30.86 10.13
N ILE A 383 -32.68 -30.98 10.22
CA ILE A 383 -33.63 -30.43 9.23
C ILE A 383 -34.63 -29.46 9.91
N ILE A 384 -35.16 -28.53 9.08
CA ILE A 384 -36.35 -27.67 9.25
C ILE A 384 -36.17 -26.38 10.11
N TYR A 385 -36.90 -25.33 9.68
CA TYR A 385 -37.22 -24.07 10.38
C TYR A 385 -36.20 -22.92 10.45
N LEU A 386 -35.87 -22.30 9.30
CA LEU A 386 -35.78 -20.81 9.20
C LEU A 386 -35.91 -20.23 7.77
N GLN A 387 -36.94 -20.62 7.02
CA GLN A 387 -37.13 -20.27 5.59
C GLN A 387 -37.51 -18.80 5.28
N LEU A 388 -37.14 -17.84 6.14
CA LEU A 388 -37.39 -16.40 5.93
C LEU A 388 -36.19 -15.49 6.24
N ASN A 389 -35.02 -16.06 6.57
CA ASN A 389 -33.90 -15.28 7.11
C ASN A 389 -32.53 -15.72 6.53
N ILE A 390 -32.52 -16.23 5.29
CA ILE A 390 -31.36 -16.94 4.72
C ILE A 390 -30.58 -16.11 3.68
N GLY A 391 -31.25 -15.30 2.84
CA GLY A 391 -30.57 -14.45 1.84
C GLY A 391 -29.61 -13.43 2.48
N GLN A 392 -30.06 -12.74 3.53
CA GLN A 392 -29.22 -11.83 4.32
C GLN A 392 -27.98 -12.53 4.89
N ARG A 393 -28.07 -13.81 5.28
CA ARG A 393 -26.93 -14.58 5.80
C ARG A 393 -25.87 -14.84 4.74
N THR A 394 -26.24 -15.02 3.47
CA THR A 394 -25.28 -15.15 2.36
C THR A 394 -24.59 -13.83 2.05
N GLN A 395 -25.33 -12.73 2.01
CA GLN A 395 -24.73 -11.41 1.80
C GLN A 395 -23.79 -11.05 2.96
N LEU A 396 -24.17 -11.33 4.22
CA LEU A 396 -23.28 -11.18 5.39
C LEU A 396 -22.03 -12.07 5.32
N LYS A 397 -22.13 -13.33 4.84
CA LYS A 397 -20.94 -14.17 4.56
C LYS A 397 -20.06 -13.54 3.49
N HIS A 398 -20.64 -12.96 2.43
CA HIS A 398 -19.90 -12.34 1.33
C HIS A 398 -19.17 -11.06 1.76
N TRP A 399 -19.79 -10.23 2.60
CA TRP A 399 -19.15 -9.08 3.24
C TRP A 399 -18.05 -9.55 4.21
N GLY A 400 -18.36 -10.48 5.13
CA GLY A 400 -17.40 -10.98 6.12
C GLY A 400 -16.15 -11.60 5.50
N ALA A 401 -16.30 -12.40 4.44
CA ALA A 401 -15.18 -12.98 3.69
C ALA A 401 -14.30 -11.90 3.03
N ARG A 402 -14.92 -10.91 2.37
CA ARG A 402 -14.19 -9.79 1.73
C ARG A 402 -13.50 -8.89 2.75
N ILE A 403 -14.12 -8.58 3.89
CA ILE A 403 -13.49 -7.82 4.98
C ILE A 403 -12.30 -8.60 5.56
N ALA A 404 -12.47 -9.90 5.84
CA ALA A 404 -11.39 -10.73 6.39
C ALA A 404 -10.20 -10.84 5.42
N CYS A 405 -10.45 -11.13 4.14
CA CYS A 405 -9.39 -11.42 3.18
C CYS A 405 -8.86 -10.20 2.42
N LEU A 406 -9.64 -9.14 2.21
CA LEU A 406 -9.22 -7.96 1.42
C LEU A 406 -8.99 -6.69 2.27
N ILE A 407 -9.22 -6.76 3.59
CA ILE A 407 -8.89 -5.68 4.53
C ILE A 407 -7.98 -6.20 5.65
N VAL A 408 -8.48 -7.14 6.46
CA VAL A 408 -7.75 -7.61 7.66
C VAL A 408 -6.46 -8.35 7.28
N LEU A 409 -6.52 -9.30 6.34
CA LEU A 409 -5.35 -10.06 5.89
C LEU A 409 -4.24 -9.19 5.26
N PRO A 410 -4.50 -8.24 4.34
CA PRO A 410 -3.50 -7.28 3.88
C PRO A 410 -2.85 -6.47 5.01
N ILE A 411 -3.65 -5.99 5.97
CA ILE A 411 -3.15 -5.23 7.13
C ILE A 411 -2.23 -6.11 7.99
N LEU A 412 -2.58 -7.38 8.21
CA LEU A 412 -1.74 -8.34 8.93
C LEU A 412 -0.42 -8.63 8.19
N VAL A 413 -0.43 -8.76 6.86
CA VAL A 413 0.80 -8.92 6.05
C VAL A 413 1.67 -7.66 6.12
N PHE A 414 1.06 -6.47 6.03
CA PHE A 414 1.75 -5.19 6.17
C PHE A 414 2.39 -5.06 7.56
N MET A 415 1.62 -5.26 8.64
CA MET A 415 2.13 -5.27 10.02
C MET A 415 3.20 -6.34 10.23
N ALA A 416 3.11 -7.52 9.61
CA ALA A 416 4.14 -8.55 9.68
C ALA A 416 5.46 -8.09 9.03
N SER A 417 5.42 -7.35 7.92
CA SER A 417 6.64 -6.79 7.30
C SER A 417 7.34 -5.79 8.22
N PHE A 418 6.60 -4.92 8.89
CA PHE A 418 7.13 -4.00 9.91
C PHE A 418 7.61 -4.73 11.17
N LYS A 419 6.92 -5.81 11.57
CA LYS A 419 7.35 -6.64 12.70
C LYS A 419 8.67 -7.34 12.41
N LEU A 420 8.88 -7.82 11.19
CA LEU A 420 10.17 -8.37 10.74
C LEU A 420 11.25 -7.28 10.68
N HIS A 421 10.96 -6.09 10.14
CA HIS A 421 11.87 -4.95 10.10
C HIS A 421 12.42 -4.60 11.51
N PHE A 422 11.55 -4.42 12.50
CA PHE A 422 11.96 -4.14 13.89
C PHE A 422 12.59 -5.33 14.63
N LEU A 423 12.41 -6.58 14.15
CA LEU A 423 13.08 -7.75 14.73
C LEU A 423 14.48 -7.97 14.16
N VAL A 424 14.73 -7.56 12.91
CA VAL A 424 16.05 -7.66 12.27
C VAL A 424 16.94 -6.46 12.63
N LEU A 425 16.39 -5.23 12.63
CA LEU A 425 17.12 -4.01 12.95
C LEU A 425 17.12 -3.75 14.46
N ASN A 426 18.09 -4.35 15.17
CA ASN A 426 18.17 -4.29 16.63
C ASN A 426 19.37 -3.49 17.18
N ARG A 427 20.10 -2.76 16.32
CA ARG A 427 21.19 -1.84 16.70
C ARG A 427 20.86 -0.40 16.32
N SER A 428 21.49 0.56 16.99
CA SER A 428 21.45 1.97 16.56
C SER A 428 22.05 2.14 15.17
N GLY A 429 21.67 3.23 14.50
CA GLY A 429 22.05 3.55 13.13
C GLY A 429 21.43 4.88 12.71
N SER A 430 21.90 5.48 11.61
CA SER A 430 21.67 6.91 11.31
C SER A 430 20.21 7.37 11.18
N GLY A 431 19.24 6.46 11.09
CA GLY A 431 17.81 6.79 11.08
C GLY A 431 17.10 6.70 12.44
N ASP A 432 17.77 6.34 13.53
CA ASP A 432 17.14 6.19 14.85
C ASP A 432 16.62 7.52 15.42
N SER A 433 17.29 8.64 15.12
CA SER A 433 16.87 10.03 15.40
C SER A 433 15.38 10.32 15.12
N GLN A 434 14.85 9.78 14.02
CA GLN A 434 13.46 9.95 13.55
C GLN A 434 12.41 9.16 14.35
N MET A 435 12.85 8.28 15.25
CA MET A 435 11.97 7.54 16.16
C MET A 435 11.81 8.24 17.51
N SER A 436 10.73 7.88 18.21
CA SER A 436 10.57 8.22 19.62
C SER A 436 11.75 7.69 20.44
N SER A 437 12.21 8.46 21.42
CA SER A 437 13.35 8.12 22.27
C SER A 437 13.15 6.77 23.00
N LEU A 438 11.90 6.42 23.32
CA LEU A 438 11.53 5.13 23.91
C LEU A 438 11.80 3.94 22.97
N PHE A 439 11.58 4.08 21.66
CA PHE A 439 12.00 3.07 20.69
C PHE A 439 13.53 3.00 20.61
N GLN A 440 14.21 4.15 20.51
CA GLN A 440 15.68 4.21 20.44
C GLN A 440 16.36 3.56 21.66
N ALA A 441 15.73 3.60 22.85
CA ALA A 441 16.22 2.97 24.07
C ALA A 441 16.16 1.42 24.06
N ASN A 442 15.53 0.81 23.05
CA ASN A 442 15.52 -0.63 22.83
C ASN A 442 16.57 -1.10 21.80
N LEU A 443 17.28 -0.18 21.16
CA LEU A 443 18.34 -0.50 20.20
C LEU A 443 19.69 -0.71 20.90
N ILE A 444 20.42 -1.74 20.48
CA ILE A 444 21.76 -2.06 20.98
C ILE A 444 22.74 -1.01 20.44
N GLY A 445 23.47 -0.35 21.34
CA GLY A 445 24.44 0.70 21.01
C GLY A 445 24.04 2.09 21.51
N ASN A 446 22.79 2.28 21.95
CA ASN A 446 22.33 3.53 22.56
C ASN A 446 22.49 3.49 24.09
N ASP A 447 22.85 4.63 24.69
CA ASP A 447 23.13 4.77 26.12
C ASP A 447 21.89 4.99 26.99
N PHE A 448 20.79 5.43 26.36
CA PHE A 448 19.50 5.78 26.99
C PHE A 448 19.02 4.81 28.09
N SER A 449 19.23 3.50 27.91
CA SER A 449 18.81 2.49 28.87
C SER A 449 19.56 2.51 30.21
N GLN A 450 20.73 3.16 30.26
CA GLN A 450 21.53 3.36 31.48
C GLN A 450 21.18 4.65 32.22
N ASN A 451 20.47 5.59 31.59
CA ASN A 451 20.16 6.89 32.17
C ASN A 451 19.30 6.73 33.43
N PRO A 452 19.53 7.53 34.50
CA PRO A 452 18.73 7.42 35.72
C PRO A 452 17.25 7.68 35.42
N LEU A 453 16.39 6.88 36.04
CA LEU A 453 14.97 6.84 35.71
C LEU A 453 14.20 8.05 36.23
N GLU A 454 14.45 8.46 37.47
CA GLU A 454 13.75 9.57 38.14
C GLU A 454 14.51 10.89 37.96
N ILE A 455 13.83 12.02 37.74
CA ILE A 455 14.47 13.32 37.50
C ILE A 455 14.50 14.19 38.76
N ALA A 456 15.62 14.88 39.01
CA ALA A 456 15.84 15.72 40.20
C ALA A 456 16.34 17.13 39.85
N ILE A 457 16.18 18.06 40.80
CA ILE A 457 16.82 19.38 40.73
C ILE A 457 18.35 19.19 40.75
N GLY A 458 19.06 19.92 39.89
CA GLY A 458 20.49 19.79 39.66
C GLY A 458 20.87 18.73 38.62
N SER A 459 19.92 17.94 38.10
CA SER A 459 20.18 17.02 36.99
C SER A 459 20.50 17.77 35.69
N LYS A 460 21.39 17.18 34.87
CA LYS A 460 21.60 17.57 33.46
C LYS A 460 20.72 16.69 32.57
N VAL A 461 19.99 17.28 31.63
CA VAL A 461 19.02 16.59 30.76
C VAL A 461 19.10 17.09 29.31
N THR A 462 18.61 16.28 28.36
CA THR A 462 18.15 16.77 27.06
C THR A 462 16.63 16.64 26.99
N LEU A 463 15.96 17.61 26.37
CA LEU A 463 14.50 17.63 26.21
C LEU A 463 14.16 17.42 24.72
N LYS A 464 13.41 16.37 24.40
CA LYS A 464 12.88 16.15 23.04
C LYS A 464 11.43 16.59 22.97
N ASN A 465 11.04 17.23 21.88
CA ASN A 465 9.64 17.48 21.58
C ASN A 465 8.96 16.18 21.11
N TYR A 466 7.76 15.91 21.61
CA TYR A 466 7.03 14.66 21.35
C TYR A 466 6.16 14.72 20.08
N GLY A 467 5.96 15.91 19.49
CA GLY A 467 5.22 16.08 18.23
C GLY A 467 5.93 15.43 17.03
N TYR A 468 5.17 15.09 15.99
CA TYR A 468 5.74 14.48 14.78
C TYR A 468 6.63 15.47 14.03
N GLY A 469 7.93 15.16 13.95
CA GLY A 469 8.98 16.07 13.47
C GLY A 469 9.78 16.75 14.57
N GLY A 470 9.44 16.53 15.85
CA GLY A 470 10.07 17.14 17.02
C GLY A 470 11.56 16.85 17.16
N GLY A 471 12.35 17.92 17.32
CA GLY A 471 13.78 17.86 17.63
C GLY A 471 14.07 17.89 19.13
N LEU A 472 15.36 17.95 19.47
CA LEU A 472 15.88 18.24 20.81
C LEU A 472 15.94 19.76 21.02
N LEU A 473 15.60 20.23 22.22
CA LEU A 473 15.71 21.65 22.60
C LEU A 473 17.18 22.06 22.59
N HIS A 474 17.53 23.00 21.71
CA HIS A 474 18.89 23.35 21.35
C HIS A 474 19.12 24.85 21.50
N SER A 475 20.35 25.27 21.81
CA SER A 475 20.73 26.69 21.78
C SER A 475 22.20 26.85 21.43
N HIS A 476 22.54 27.84 20.61
CA HIS A 476 23.91 28.10 20.17
C HIS A 476 24.23 29.60 20.28
N VAL A 477 25.50 29.97 20.21
CA VAL A 477 25.98 31.33 20.56
C VAL A 477 25.46 32.47 19.67
N GLN A 478 24.92 32.16 18.50
CA GLN A 478 24.32 33.13 17.59
C GLN A 478 23.04 33.72 18.20
N MET A 479 22.78 34.99 17.88
CA MET A 479 21.61 35.74 18.35
C MET A 479 20.57 35.85 17.23
N PHE A 480 19.31 36.10 17.58
CA PHE A 480 18.28 36.40 16.58
C PHE A 480 18.63 37.72 15.85
N PRO A 481 18.49 37.81 14.51
CA PRO A 481 18.75 39.04 13.75
C PRO A 481 17.54 40.02 13.74
N VAL A 482 16.46 39.63 14.40
CA VAL A 482 15.18 40.34 14.55
C VAL A 482 14.61 40.01 15.93
N GLY A 483 13.57 40.70 16.38
CA GLY A 483 12.96 40.44 17.69
C GLY A 483 13.83 40.98 18.82
N SER A 484 14.16 40.14 19.81
CA SER A 484 14.87 40.58 21.02
C SER A 484 16.39 40.78 20.86
N ASN A 485 16.99 40.31 19.76
CA ASN A 485 18.44 40.18 19.58
C ASN A 485 19.15 39.34 20.68
N GLN A 486 18.42 38.46 21.39
CA GLN A 486 18.99 37.52 22.36
C GLN A 486 19.48 36.22 21.70
N GLN A 487 20.13 35.34 22.47
CA GLN A 487 20.67 34.06 21.99
C GLN A 487 19.53 33.16 21.47
N GLN A 488 19.75 32.52 20.31
CA GLN A 488 18.72 31.71 19.65
C GLN A 488 18.41 30.42 20.44
N VAL A 489 17.12 30.05 20.50
CA VAL A 489 16.67 28.73 20.96
C VAL A 489 15.86 28.08 19.85
N THR A 490 16.16 26.81 19.57
CA THR A 490 15.66 26.08 18.40
C THR A 490 15.39 24.61 18.76
N CYS A 491 14.88 23.84 17.81
CA CYS A 491 14.90 22.39 17.87
C CYS A 491 15.82 21.80 16.80
N TYR A 492 16.71 20.88 17.22
CA TYR A 492 17.72 20.25 16.39
C TYR A 492 17.61 18.72 16.44
N HIS A 493 17.75 18.04 15.30
CA HIS A 493 17.45 16.60 15.17
C HIS A 493 18.62 15.66 15.48
N TYR A 494 19.82 16.19 15.73
CA TYR A 494 21.03 15.41 15.99
C TYR A 494 21.49 15.57 17.45
N LYS A 495 22.19 14.56 17.99
CA LYS A 495 22.82 14.63 19.32
C LYS A 495 23.99 15.63 19.28
N ASP A 496 23.99 16.59 20.21
CA ASP A 496 24.93 17.69 20.32
C ASP A 496 25.06 18.08 21.82
N GLU A 497 26.20 18.64 22.23
CA GLU A 497 26.39 19.18 23.60
C GLU A 497 25.53 20.44 23.82
N ASN A 498 25.20 21.16 22.75
CA ASN A 498 24.28 22.30 22.72
C ASN A 498 22.79 21.91 22.84
N ASN A 499 22.50 20.63 23.16
CA ASN A 499 21.17 20.15 23.53
C ASN A 499 21.00 19.96 25.04
N GLU A 500 22.04 20.25 25.84
CA GLU A 500 22.09 19.95 27.27
C GLU A 500 21.59 21.12 28.15
N TRP A 501 20.69 20.81 29.08
CA TRP A 501 20.08 21.77 30.01
C TRP A 501 20.18 21.28 31.45
N HIS A 502 20.46 22.19 32.38
CA HIS A 502 20.39 21.96 33.81
C HIS A 502 19.04 22.40 34.36
N ILE A 503 18.41 21.53 35.16
CA ILE A 503 17.18 21.85 35.90
C ILE A 503 17.57 22.53 37.22
N LEU A 504 17.28 23.82 37.35
CA LEU A 504 17.63 24.64 38.51
C LEU A 504 16.38 25.12 39.26
N PRO A 505 16.47 25.41 40.58
CA PRO A 505 15.36 25.98 41.33
C PRO A 505 15.09 27.44 40.90
N GLN A 506 13.86 27.90 41.14
CA GLN A 506 13.44 29.29 40.94
C GLN A 506 14.29 30.30 41.73
N TRP A 507 14.37 31.56 41.27
CA TRP A 507 15.23 32.61 41.85
C TRP A 507 14.98 32.91 43.34
N SER A 508 13.78 32.65 43.85
CA SER A 508 13.41 32.86 45.26
C SER A 508 13.78 31.70 46.20
N GLU A 509 14.28 30.59 45.66
CA GLU A 509 14.74 29.44 46.45
C GLU A 509 16.27 29.45 46.56
N PRO A 510 16.86 28.79 47.59
CA PRO A 510 18.30 28.63 47.70
C PRO A 510 18.90 27.98 46.44
N ALA A 511 20.08 28.45 46.04
CA ALA A 511 20.83 27.86 44.93
C ALA A 511 21.11 26.36 45.18
N TYR A 512 21.14 25.58 44.11
CA TYR A 512 21.32 24.12 44.19
C TYR A 512 22.68 23.75 44.81
N ASP A 513 22.65 23.12 45.98
CA ASP A 513 23.82 22.54 46.66
C ASP A 513 23.84 21.01 46.48
N PRO A 514 24.86 20.43 45.83
CA PRO A 514 25.03 18.98 45.70
C PRO A 514 25.08 18.20 47.02
N LYS A 515 25.30 18.85 48.17
CA LYS A 515 25.33 18.22 49.50
C LYS A 515 23.93 18.05 50.11
N GLN A 516 22.95 18.85 49.71
CA GLN A 516 21.58 18.77 50.22
C GLN A 516 20.84 17.52 49.70
N PRO A 517 19.84 16.98 50.43
CA PRO A 517 19.09 15.80 49.99
C PRO A 517 18.43 16.01 48.61
N LEU A 518 18.25 14.90 47.88
CA LEU A 518 17.71 14.93 46.51
C LEU A 518 16.25 15.38 46.47
N ARG A 519 15.99 16.56 45.90
CA ARG A 519 14.65 17.02 45.53
C ARG A 519 14.31 16.53 44.11
N PHE A 520 13.42 15.56 44.02
CA PHE A 520 12.82 15.12 42.76
C PHE A 520 11.90 16.20 42.18
N VAL A 521 11.86 16.31 40.85
CA VAL A 521 10.94 17.23 40.15
C VAL A 521 9.54 16.63 40.16
N LYS A 522 8.56 17.45 40.54
CA LYS A 522 7.15 17.09 40.64
C LYS A 522 6.28 17.91 39.70
N HIS A 523 5.05 17.44 39.50
CA HIS A 523 4.04 18.22 38.82
C HIS A 523 3.76 19.54 39.57
N ASN A 524 3.67 20.63 38.81
CA ASN A 524 3.49 22.02 39.23
C ASN A 524 4.68 22.68 39.95
N ASP A 525 5.83 22.01 40.10
CA ASP A 525 7.09 22.68 40.45
C ASP A 525 7.41 23.79 39.44
N ILE A 526 8.04 24.86 39.92
CA ILE A 526 8.54 25.98 39.12
C ILE A 526 10.07 25.85 39.08
N ILE A 527 10.61 25.74 37.88
CA ILE A 527 12.04 25.52 37.61
C ILE A 527 12.59 26.61 36.68
N ARG A 528 13.92 26.68 36.60
CA ARG A 528 14.64 27.30 35.48
C ARG A 528 15.34 26.20 34.69
N LEU A 529 15.41 26.37 33.38
CA LEU A 529 16.22 25.55 32.49
C LEU A 529 17.41 26.39 32.05
N SER A 530 18.62 26.04 32.48
CA SER A 530 19.86 26.75 32.13
C SER A 530 20.68 25.92 31.13
N HIS A 531 20.98 26.49 29.98
CA HIS A 531 21.72 25.83 28.90
C HIS A 531 23.17 25.57 29.32
N ALA A 532 23.62 24.30 29.30
CA ALA A 532 24.88 23.93 29.95
C ALA A 532 26.14 24.58 29.31
N PRO A 533 26.30 24.64 27.98
CA PRO A 533 27.45 25.30 27.34
C PRO A 533 27.50 26.83 27.50
N THR A 534 26.36 27.54 27.49
CA THR A 534 26.35 29.03 27.53
C THR A 534 25.88 29.63 28.86
N THR A 535 25.45 28.81 29.83
CA THR A 535 24.93 29.17 31.17
C THR A 535 23.67 30.05 31.17
N ARG A 536 23.07 30.33 30.01
CA ARG A 536 21.90 31.20 29.86
C ARG A 536 20.60 30.45 30.14
N ASN A 537 19.61 31.15 30.67
CA ASN A 537 18.31 30.59 31.05
C ASN A 537 17.35 30.61 29.85
N LEU A 538 16.50 29.59 29.74
CA LEU A 538 15.39 29.55 28.79
C LEU A 538 14.37 30.64 29.16
N HIS A 539 14.15 31.57 28.24
CA HIS A 539 13.44 32.82 28.47
C HIS A 539 12.32 33.00 27.44
N SER A 540 11.25 33.71 27.78
CA SER A 540 10.24 34.15 26.80
C SER A 540 9.62 35.48 27.19
N HIS A 541 9.39 36.32 26.19
CA HIS A 541 8.94 37.70 26.34
C HIS A 541 7.79 37.99 25.37
N ASN A 542 7.09 39.11 25.58
CA ASN A 542 5.97 39.53 24.73
C ASN A 542 6.46 40.18 23.42
N ILE A 543 7.31 39.47 22.68
CA ILE A 543 7.86 39.82 21.36
C ILE A 543 7.46 38.68 20.41
N PRO A 544 6.88 38.96 19.22
CA PRO A 544 6.39 37.93 18.32
C PRO A 544 7.55 37.15 17.66
N ALA A 545 7.41 35.81 17.60
CA ALA A 545 8.45 34.89 17.14
C ALA A 545 8.96 35.19 15.71
N PRO A 546 10.21 34.80 15.36
CA PRO A 546 10.83 35.18 14.09
C PRO A 546 10.06 34.80 12.83
N VAL A 547 9.39 33.65 12.80
CA VAL A 547 8.55 33.15 11.71
C VAL A 547 7.08 33.10 12.16
N THR A 548 6.75 32.40 13.26
CA THR A 548 5.35 32.20 13.70
C THR A 548 4.83 33.41 14.50
N LYS A 549 4.52 34.52 13.81
CA LYS A 549 4.18 35.83 14.39
C LYS A 549 3.00 35.88 15.38
N LEU A 550 2.17 34.85 15.44
CA LEU A 550 1.05 34.72 16.40
C LEU A 550 1.49 34.15 17.77
N GLN A 551 2.73 33.69 17.89
CA GLN A 551 3.28 33.07 19.11
C GLN A 551 4.48 33.88 19.60
N ASN A 552 4.77 33.82 20.90
CA ASN A 552 5.85 34.59 21.51
C ASN A 552 7.21 33.93 21.23
N GLU A 553 8.22 34.75 21.05
CA GLU A 553 9.62 34.34 20.88
C GLU A 553 10.14 33.64 22.15
N VAL A 554 10.93 32.59 21.95
CA VAL A 554 11.68 31.90 23.01
C VAL A 554 13.17 32.04 22.71
N SER A 555 13.93 32.38 23.73
CA SER A 555 15.33 32.78 23.64
C SER A 555 16.12 32.21 24.82
N ALA A 556 17.44 32.39 24.79
CA ALA A 556 18.30 32.17 25.95
C ALA A 556 18.87 33.50 26.44
N TYR A 557 18.58 33.86 27.69
CA TYR A 557 18.94 35.15 28.29
C TYR A 557 19.60 35.00 29.66
N GLY A 558 20.15 36.09 30.21
CA GLY A 558 20.76 36.08 31.54
C GLY A 558 21.97 35.15 31.65
N ASN A 559 22.28 34.72 32.87
CA ASN A 559 23.25 33.68 33.22
C ASN A 559 22.89 33.12 34.63
N ALA A 560 23.88 32.58 35.36
CA ALA A 560 23.68 32.08 36.72
C ALA A 560 23.32 33.15 37.78
N THR A 561 23.63 34.44 37.56
CA THR A 561 23.41 35.54 38.52
C THR A 561 22.54 36.68 37.98
N ILE A 562 22.41 36.81 36.66
CA ILE A 562 21.59 37.80 35.96
C ILE A 562 20.41 37.07 35.34
N GLY A 563 19.20 37.53 35.60
CA GLY A 563 17.96 37.00 35.01
C GLY A 563 16.75 37.49 35.78
N ASP A 564 15.56 37.04 35.40
CA ASP A 564 14.31 37.58 35.94
C ASP A 564 13.19 36.52 36.07
N VAL A 565 11.96 37.00 36.30
CA VAL A 565 10.76 36.16 36.44
C VAL A 565 10.28 35.50 35.14
N HIS A 566 10.81 35.90 33.98
CA HIS A 566 10.53 35.29 32.67
C HIS A 566 11.48 34.11 32.34
N ASP A 567 12.45 33.83 33.22
CA ASP A 567 13.24 32.58 33.17
C ASP A 567 12.47 31.37 33.79
N LEU A 568 11.28 31.61 34.37
CA LEU A 568 10.57 30.65 35.22
C LEU A 568 9.53 29.83 34.45
N TRP A 569 9.66 28.50 34.49
CA TRP A 569 8.76 27.55 33.83
C TRP A 569 8.14 26.58 34.83
N ARG A 570 6.82 26.42 34.79
CA ARG A 570 6.06 25.42 35.55
C ARG A 570 6.04 24.08 34.80
N VAL A 571 6.32 22.99 35.50
CA VAL A 571 6.30 21.63 34.93
C VAL A 571 4.90 21.02 35.06
N GLU A 572 4.15 20.98 33.95
CA GLU A 572 2.86 20.28 33.89
C GLU A 572 3.07 18.83 33.42
N VAL A 573 2.56 17.84 34.16
CA VAL A 573 2.61 16.42 33.77
C VAL A 573 1.31 16.07 33.08
N VAL A 574 1.39 15.57 31.84
CA VAL A 574 0.23 15.17 31.04
C VAL A 574 -0.20 13.76 31.44
N ASP A 575 0.67 12.79 31.19
CA ASP A 575 0.50 11.37 31.49
C ASP A 575 1.84 10.64 31.32
N ASP A 576 1.83 9.30 31.43
CA ASP A 576 3.00 8.46 31.21
C ASP A 576 2.63 7.24 30.34
N ILE A 577 3.47 6.94 29.35
CA ILE A 577 3.24 5.91 28.32
C ILE A 577 3.03 4.51 28.93
N LYS A 578 3.46 4.27 30.18
CA LYS A 578 3.35 2.97 30.87
C LYS A 578 2.45 2.98 32.10
N ARG A 579 2.41 4.07 32.87
CA ARG A 579 1.52 4.22 34.04
C ARG A 579 0.11 4.69 33.66
N GLY A 580 -0.06 5.25 32.46
CA GLY A 580 -1.30 5.84 32.00
C GLY A 580 -1.49 7.25 32.56
N ARG A 581 -2.73 7.58 32.96
CA ARG A 581 -3.14 8.93 33.39
C ARG A 581 -2.25 9.49 34.51
N ARG A 582 -2.09 10.82 34.51
CA ARG A 582 -1.38 11.63 35.52
C ARG A 582 -1.56 11.19 36.97
N GLU A 583 -2.77 10.76 37.34
CA GLU A 583 -3.13 10.28 38.69
C GLU A 583 -2.31 9.07 39.17
N HIS A 584 -1.70 8.31 38.26
CA HIS A 584 -0.81 7.18 38.57
C HIS A 584 0.68 7.54 38.48
N VAL A 585 1.04 8.82 38.36
CA VAL A 585 2.41 9.30 38.09
C VAL A 585 2.99 10.03 39.30
N ASP A 586 3.40 9.28 40.32
CA ASP A 586 4.00 9.81 41.56
C ASP A 586 5.31 10.58 41.35
N LYS A 587 6.06 10.20 40.30
CA LYS A 587 7.37 10.76 39.94
C LYS A 587 7.52 10.84 38.43
N ILE A 588 8.12 11.93 37.95
CA ILE A 588 8.47 12.13 36.55
C ILE A 588 9.63 11.20 36.18
N HIS A 589 9.45 10.41 35.12
CA HIS A 589 10.45 9.51 34.58
C HIS A 589 11.03 10.01 33.24
N SER A 590 12.31 9.71 33.01
CA SER A 590 12.91 9.82 31.68
C SER A 590 12.23 8.88 30.68
N LEU A 591 12.14 9.32 29.42
CA LEU A 591 11.58 8.62 28.26
C LEU A 591 10.08 8.27 28.29
N THR A 592 9.45 8.00 29.44
CA THR A 592 8.05 7.53 29.52
C THR A 592 7.04 8.60 29.90
N THR A 593 7.41 9.60 30.70
CA THR A 593 6.50 10.65 31.15
C THR A 593 6.45 11.82 30.16
N ARG A 594 5.24 12.28 29.81
CA ARG A 594 5.01 13.42 28.92
C ARG A 594 4.73 14.68 29.72
N LEU A 595 5.44 15.75 29.38
CA LEU A 595 5.46 17.03 30.11
C LEU A 595 5.02 18.17 29.19
N ARG A 596 4.49 19.25 29.77
CA ARG A 596 4.43 20.58 29.14
C ARG A 596 5.16 21.57 30.04
N PHE A 597 5.88 22.52 29.45
CA PHE A 597 6.49 23.63 30.18
C PHE A 597 5.63 24.87 29.98
N ARG A 598 5.03 25.37 31.06
CA ARG A 598 4.21 26.58 31.03
C ARG A 598 4.99 27.75 31.61
N HIS A 599 5.14 28.81 30.84
CA HIS A 599 5.81 30.02 31.27
C HIS A 599 5.08 30.66 32.46
N HIS A 600 5.80 31.00 33.53
CA HIS A 600 5.17 31.38 34.81
C HIS A 600 4.40 32.71 34.72
N VAL A 601 4.98 33.75 34.09
CA VAL A 601 4.37 35.09 34.01
C VAL A 601 3.36 35.18 32.86
N LEU A 602 3.83 35.01 31.62
CA LEU A 602 3.01 35.07 30.39
C LEU A 602 1.93 33.97 30.28
N GLY A 603 2.00 32.90 31.08
CA GLY A 603 1.02 31.80 31.07
C GLY A 603 1.03 30.90 29.83
N CYS A 604 1.82 31.22 28.81
CA CYS A 604 1.97 30.51 27.54
C CYS A 604 2.72 29.16 27.67
N TYR A 605 2.67 28.32 26.64
CA TYR A 605 3.26 26.97 26.62
C TYR A 605 4.44 26.84 25.64
N LEU A 606 5.54 26.24 26.10
CA LEU A 606 6.72 25.96 25.27
C LEU A 606 6.37 24.96 24.16
N ARG A 607 6.57 25.37 22.91
CA ARG A 607 6.08 24.67 21.72
C ARG A 607 7.12 24.64 20.61
N ALA A 608 7.35 23.46 20.04
CA ALA A 608 8.16 23.27 18.84
C ALA A 608 7.35 22.53 17.77
N ALA A 609 6.98 23.25 16.72
CA ALA A 609 6.18 22.75 15.60
C ALA A 609 7.07 22.36 14.42
N ASN A 610 6.53 22.31 13.20
CA ASN A 610 7.28 22.05 11.98
C ASN A 610 7.63 23.34 11.20
N SER A 611 7.59 24.50 11.86
CA SER A 611 8.09 25.79 11.33
C SER A 611 9.62 25.77 11.32
N ILE A 612 10.23 26.02 10.15
CA ILE A 612 11.69 25.99 9.97
C ILE A 612 12.22 27.43 9.90
N LEU A 613 13.29 27.73 10.64
CA LEU A 613 13.96 29.03 10.61
C LEU A 613 14.68 29.26 9.27
N PRO A 614 14.82 30.52 8.81
CA PRO A 614 15.64 30.84 7.64
C PRO A 614 17.13 30.48 7.83
N GLN A 615 17.93 30.72 6.80
CA GLN A 615 19.36 30.34 6.77
C GLN A 615 20.19 30.88 7.95
N TRP A 616 19.80 32.01 8.56
CA TRP A 616 20.45 32.58 9.75
C TRP A 616 20.23 31.76 11.04
N GLY A 617 19.21 30.89 11.07
CA GLY A 617 18.93 29.91 12.13
C GLY A 617 19.23 28.49 11.67
N PHE A 618 20.18 28.33 10.73
CA PHE A 618 20.71 27.05 10.23
C PHE A 618 19.67 26.05 9.69
N LYS A 619 18.48 26.51 9.29
CA LYS A 619 17.31 25.66 8.96
C LYS A 619 16.90 24.70 10.09
N GLN A 620 17.13 25.08 11.35
CA GLN A 620 16.61 24.39 12.52
C GLN A 620 15.13 24.73 12.76
N VAL A 621 14.45 23.97 13.62
CA VAL A 621 13.03 24.19 13.94
C VAL A 621 12.87 25.37 14.90
N GLU A 622 11.85 26.19 14.66
CA GLU A 622 11.46 27.32 15.52
C GLU A 622 10.86 26.83 16.86
N VAL A 623 11.34 27.38 17.97
CA VAL A 623 10.76 27.19 19.31
C VAL A 623 10.04 28.48 19.72
N THR A 624 8.85 28.32 20.29
CA THR A 624 7.89 29.40 20.57
C THR A 624 7.22 29.20 21.91
N CYS A 625 6.57 30.24 22.43
CA CYS A 625 5.64 30.14 23.55
C CYS A 625 4.23 30.47 23.07
N THR A 626 3.36 29.45 22.94
CA THR A 626 1.99 29.63 22.46
C THR A 626 1.08 30.16 23.58
N PRO A 627 0.34 31.27 23.39
CA PRO A 627 -0.54 31.81 24.42
C PRO A 627 -1.79 30.93 24.64
N GLU A 628 -2.18 30.15 23.63
CA GLU A 628 -3.33 29.24 23.68
C GLU A 628 -2.98 27.94 24.44
N ASN A 629 -3.83 27.57 25.40
CA ASN A 629 -3.71 26.31 26.14
C ASN A 629 -4.58 25.23 25.49
N ASP A 630 -4.15 24.69 24.36
CA ASP A 630 -4.71 23.43 23.84
C ASP A 630 -4.07 22.23 24.58
N PRO A 631 -4.84 21.39 25.29
CA PRO A 631 -4.34 20.14 25.86
C PRO A 631 -4.09 19.05 24.81
N TYR A 632 -4.55 19.22 23.57
CA TYR A 632 -4.40 18.23 22.49
C TYR A 632 -3.21 18.50 21.55
N ASP A 633 -2.62 19.71 21.54
CA ASP A 633 -1.44 20.02 20.73
C ASP A 633 -0.18 19.30 21.25
N THR A 634 0.14 18.19 20.59
CA THR A 634 1.33 17.37 20.86
C THR A 634 2.65 18.10 20.61
N HIS A 635 2.66 19.25 19.91
CA HIS A 635 3.84 20.10 19.79
C HIS A 635 4.16 20.91 21.06
N THR A 636 3.23 20.95 22.03
CA THR A 636 3.51 21.45 23.40
C THR A 636 4.07 20.38 24.34
N TYR A 637 4.09 19.11 23.90
CA TYR A 637 4.54 17.98 24.71
C TYR A 637 6.05 17.77 24.56
N TRP A 638 6.71 17.49 25.69
CA TRP A 638 8.14 17.23 25.81
C TRP A 638 8.40 15.98 26.64
N ASN A 639 9.50 15.28 26.38
CA ASN A 639 10.03 14.24 27.23
C ASN A 639 11.53 14.48 27.51
N VAL A 640 11.99 14.08 28.69
CA VAL A 640 13.43 13.96 28.95
C VAL A 640 13.95 12.76 28.15
N GLU A 641 14.91 12.98 27.26
CA GLU A 641 15.55 11.92 26.47
C GLU A 641 16.80 11.42 27.20
N SER A 642 17.86 12.24 27.22
CA SER A 642 19.05 11.96 28.01
C SER A 642 18.96 12.57 29.40
N HIS A 643 19.56 11.88 30.37
CA HIS A 643 19.59 12.33 31.76
C HIS A 643 20.88 11.85 32.44
N TRP A 644 21.61 12.77 33.08
CA TRP A 644 22.84 12.50 33.80
C TRP A 644 22.79 13.13 35.20
N ASN A 645 22.96 12.29 36.22
CA ASN A 645 23.11 12.70 37.61
C ASN A 645 23.85 11.62 38.40
N HIS A 646 25.06 11.90 38.88
CA HIS A 646 25.89 10.93 39.60
C HIS A 646 25.33 10.50 40.97
N ARG A 647 24.31 11.20 41.48
CA ARG A 647 23.68 10.93 42.78
C ARG A 647 22.52 9.92 42.69
N LEU A 648 22.14 9.52 41.48
CA LEU A 648 21.00 8.64 41.21
C LEU A 648 21.46 7.30 40.62
N PRO A 649 20.75 6.19 40.89
CA PRO A 649 21.06 4.90 40.29
C PRO A 649 20.85 4.93 38.76
N LYS A 650 21.68 4.18 38.03
CA LYS A 650 21.47 3.93 36.59
C LYS A 650 20.14 3.22 36.34
N GLY A 651 19.55 3.48 35.17
CA GLY A 651 18.31 2.83 34.73
C GLY A 651 18.48 1.34 34.39
N GLU A 652 17.35 0.64 34.26
CA GLU A 652 17.30 -0.73 33.74
C GLU A 652 16.53 -0.77 32.39
N THR A 653 17.06 -1.52 31.42
CA THR A 653 16.43 -1.77 30.10
C THR A 653 14.97 -2.24 30.18
N LYS A 654 14.59 -2.94 31.27
CA LYS A 654 13.22 -3.43 31.50
C LYS A 654 12.18 -2.30 31.48
N TYR A 655 12.51 -1.12 32.00
CA TYR A 655 11.58 0.01 32.08
C TYR A 655 11.37 0.73 30.74
N TYR A 656 12.21 0.49 29.73
CA TYR A 656 12.18 1.25 28.47
C TYR A 656 11.59 0.52 27.25
N LYS A 657 11.14 -0.75 27.39
CA LYS A 657 10.47 -1.48 26.30
C LYS A 657 9.25 -0.78 25.71
N SER A 658 9.26 -0.45 24.42
CA SER A 658 8.13 0.13 23.69
C SER A 658 7.14 -0.94 23.17
N PRO A 659 5.84 -0.62 23.00
CA PRO A 659 4.86 -1.54 22.44
C PRO A 659 4.78 -1.41 20.91
N PHE A 660 4.89 -2.55 20.19
CA PHE A 660 4.97 -2.59 18.73
C PHE A 660 3.95 -1.72 17.96
N LEU A 661 2.70 -1.62 18.42
CA LEU A 661 1.67 -0.81 17.75
C LEU A 661 1.95 0.70 17.80
N HIS A 662 2.54 1.19 18.90
CA HIS A 662 2.98 2.58 19.02
C HIS A 662 4.11 2.87 18.04
N ASP A 663 5.10 1.98 17.96
CA ASP A 663 6.29 2.19 17.13
C ASP A 663 5.97 2.01 15.63
N PHE A 664 5.09 1.07 15.31
CA PHE A 664 4.50 0.91 13.97
C PHE A 664 3.75 2.16 13.53
N TRP A 665 2.89 2.71 14.39
CA TRP A 665 2.13 3.94 14.08
C TRP A 665 3.07 5.15 13.95
N HIS A 666 4.00 5.33 14.90
CA HIS A 666 4.98 6.42 14.89
C HIS A 666 5.86 6.38 13.64
N LEU A 667 6.36 5.21 13.24
CA LEU A 667 7.12 5.07 12.00
C LEU A 667 6.25 5.38 10.77
N ASN A 668 5.03 4.86 10.67
CA ASN A 668 4.17 5.14 9.51
C ASN A 668 3.79 6.63 9.41
N VAL A 669 3.55 7.33 10.52
CA VAL A 669 3.33 8.79 10.50
C VAL A 669 4.62 9.54 10.13
N ALA A 670 5.78 9.17 10.68
CA ALA A 670 7.07 9.77 10.30
C ALA A 670 7.37 9.58 8.79
N MET A 671 7.05 8.40 8.23
CA MET A 671 7.13 8.12 6.80
C MET A 671 6.19 9.03 5.99
N MET A 672 4.94 9.20 6.41
CA MET A 672 3.98 10.10 5.73
C MET A 672 4.43 11.57 5.79
N THR A 673 4.85 12.07 6.95
CA THR A 673 5.37 13.44 7.11
C THR A 673 6.61 13.67 6.25
N SER A 674 7.56 12.72 6.25
CA SER A 674 8.76 12.81 5.41
C SER A 674 8.45 12.71 3.92
N ASN A 675 7.48 11.88 3.53
CA ASN A 675 7.01 11.77 2.16
C ASN A 675 6.30 13.04 1.67
N ASN A 676 5.60 13.75 2.57
CA ASN A 676 4.99 15.05 2.29
C ASN A 676 6.04 16.19 2.24
N ALA A 677 7.20 16.02 2.89
CA ALA A 677 8.31 16.96 2.82
C ALA A 677 9.16 16.84 1.54
N LEU A 678 8.94 15.83 0.68
CA LEU A 678 9.60 15.65 -0.62
C LEU A 678 9.01 16.55 -1.73
N ILE A 679 8.76 17.82 -1.38
CA ILE A 679 8.33 18.87 -2.30
C ILE A 679 9.52 19.23 -3.21
N PRO A 680 9.33 19.42 -4.53
CA PRO A 680 10.38 19.95 -5.39
C PRO A 680 10.76 21.37 -4.97
N ASP A 681 12.05 21.59 -4.74
CA ASP A 681 12.63 22.91 -4.51
C ASP A 681 12.61 23.70 -5.84
N PRO A 682 11.87 24.82 -5.96
CA PRO A 682 11.69 25.52 -7.23
C PRO A 682 12.99 26.20 -7.72
N ASP A 683 13.95 26.44 -6.83
CA ASP A 683 15.25 27.03 -7.16
C ASP A 683 16.28 25.97 -7.62
N LYS A 684 15.86 24.70 -7.77
CA LYS A 684 16.73 23.56 -8.06
C LYS A 684 16.22 22.70 -9.22
N ASP A 685 16.84 22.87 -10.39
CA ASP A 685 16.62 22.01 -11.57
C ASP A 685 17.06 20.54 -11.33
N ASP A 686 16.12 19.67 -10.98
CA ASP A 686 16.32 18.21 -11.07
C ASP A 686 16.14 17.73 -12.51
N ILE A 687 17.26 17.65 -13.24
CA ILE A 687 17.34 17.15 -14.62
C ILE A 687 16.90 15.68 -14.83
N LEU A 688 16.62 14.94 -13.75
CA LEU A 688 16.08 13.57 -13.81
C LEU A 688 14.56 13.55 -13.63
N ALA A 689 13.97 14.58 -13.02
CA ALA A 689 12.54 14.66 -12.73
C ALA A 689 11.71 14.77 -14.02
N SER A 690 10.48 14.28 -13.97
CA SER A 690 9.53 14.34 -15.10
C SER A 690 8.09 14.45 -14.62
N LYS A 691 7.27 15.19 -15.36
CA LYS A 691 5.87 15.47 -15.01
C LYS A 691 4.98 14.32 -15.50
N PRO A 692 3.82 14.07 -14.87
CA PRO A 692 2.96 12.93 -15.23
C PRO A 692 2.56 12.89 -16.71
N PHE A 693 2.31 14.05 -17.32
CA PHE A 693 1.96 14.15 -18.74
C PHE A 693 3.12 13.81 -19.71
N ASP A 694 4.37 13.83 -19.25
CA ASP A 694 5.53 13.44 -20.05
C ASP A 694 5.57 11.93 -20.31
N TRP A 695 4.93 11.13 -19.44
CA TRP A 695 5.12 9.68 -19.43
C TRP A 695 4.38 8.95 -20.57
N PRO A 696 3.05 9.09 -20.78
CA PRO A 696 2.31 8.22 -21.71
C PRO A 696 2.83 8.26 -23.16
N PHE A 697 3.32 9.42 -23.60
CA PHE A 697 3.86 9.62 -24.93
C PHE A 697 5.40 9.62 -25.01
N LEU A 698 6.11 9.26 -23.93
CA LEU A 698 7.57 9.33 -23.83
C LEU A 698 8.12 10.69 -24.32
N HIS A 699 7.81 11.77 -23.59
CA HIS A 699 8.43 13.08 -23.83
C HIS A 699 9.88 13.07 -23.38
N LEU A 700 10.16 12.50 -22.21
CA LEU A 700 11.48 12.43 -21.58
C LEU A 700 11.83 10.99 -21.25
N GLY A 701 13.12 10.65 -21.31
CA GLY A 701 13.72 9.46 -20.72
C GLY A 701 14.73 9.84 -19.66
N LEU A 702 15.15 8.88 -18.83
CA LEU A 702 16.03 9.13 -17.67
C LEU A 702 17.40 8.46 -17.85
N ARG A 703 18.49 9.21 -17.65
CA ARG A 703 19.87 8.68 -17.67
C ARG A 703 20.14 7.93 -16.36
N MET A 704 20.44 6.64 -16.41
CA MET A 704 20.62 5.81 -15.21
C MET A 704 22.07 5.74 -14.69
N CYS A 705 23.03 6.34 -15.38
CA CYS A 705 24.45 6.34 -14.99
C CYS A 705 25.18 7.55 -15.59
N GLY A 706 26.49 7.66 -15.35
CA GLY A 706 27.32 8.69 -15.99
C GLY A 706 27.37 8.51 -17.51
N TRP A 707 27.47 9.63 -18.23
CA TRP A 707 27.37 9.65 -19.70
C TRP A 707 28.71 9.70 -20.44
N GLY A 708 29.84 9.51 -19.74
CA GLY A 708 31.18 9.58 -20.34
C GLY A 708 31.48 8.39 -21.27
N ASP A 709 32.27 8.61 -22.32
CA ASP A 709 32.53 7.62 -23.37
C ASP A 709 33.15 6.30 -22.87
N GLY A 710 33.93 6.34 -21.79
CA GLY A 710 34.58 5.16 -21.19
C GLY A 710 33.68 4.23 -20.37
N GLN A 711 32.40 4.56 -20.12
CA GLN A 711 31.49 3.70 -19.34
C GLN A 711 30.29 3.21 -20.16
N THR A 712 29.79 2.00 -19.86
CA THR A 712 28.52 1.48 -20.40
C THR A 712 27.35 2.35 -19.95
N LYS A 713 26.55 2.84 -20.91
CA LYS A 713 25.42 3.75 -20.66
C LYS A 713 24.10 2.99 -20.62
N PHE A 714 23.22 3.34 -19.68
CA PHE A 714 21.86 2.83 -19.58
C PHE A 714 20.86 3.99 -19.54
N TYR A 715 19.78 3.88 -20.32
CA TYR A 715 18.73 4.90 -20.41
C TYR A 715 17.39 4.25 -20.08
N LEU A 716 16.66 4.80 -19.13
CA LEU A 716 15.30 4.37 -18.85
C LEU A 716 14.37 5.06 -19.85
N MET A 717 13.93 4.31 -20.86
CA MET A 717 12.87 4.69 -21.79
C MET A 717 11.98 3.48 -22.08
N GLY A 718 10.72 3.76 -22.36
CA GLY A 718 9.78 2.76 -22.86
C GLY A 718 10.03 2.33 -24.30
N HIS A 719 9.39 1.24 -24.71
CA HIS A 719 9.31 0.84 -26.11
C HIS A 719 8.29 1.73 -26.86
N PRO A 720 8.70 2.58 -27.82
CA PRO A 720 7.84 3.67 -28.33
C PRO A 720 6.47 3.21 -28.86
N LEU A 721 6.41 2.16 -29.68
CA LEU A 721 5.13 1.67 -30.23
C LEU A 721 4.17 1.11 -29.17
N ILE A 722 4.70 0.54 -28.07
CA ILE A 722 3.88 -0.01 -26.97
C ILE A 722 3.30 1.15 -26.17
N TRP A 723 4.12 2.16 -25.85
CA TRP A 723 3.69 3.32 -25.06
C TRP A 723 2.74 4.21 -25.85
N TRP A 724 3.07 4.57 -27.10
CA TRP A 724 2.18 5.36 -27.96
C TRP A 724 0.90 4.60 -28.31
N GLY A 725 0.97 3.30 -28.60
CA GLY A 725 -0.19 2.46 -28.87
C GLY A 725 -1.12 2.34 -27.65
N SER A 726 -0.56 2.16 -26.45
CA SER A 726 -1.33 2.00 -25.21
C SER A 726 -1.84 3.32 -24.63
N ALA A 727 -1.13 4.43 -24.83
CA ALA A 727 -1.68 5.77 -24.58
C ALA A 727 -2.86 6.06 -25.53
N THR A 728 -2.72 5.72 -26.82
CA THR A 728 -3.78 5.91 -27.82
C THR A 728 -5.00 5.01 -27.55
N SER A 729 -4.80 3.76 -27.12
CA SER A 729 -5.91 2.83 -26.85
C SER A 729 -6.85 3.30 -25.75
N LEU A 730 -6.35 4.08 -24.78
CA LEU A 730 -7.18 4.69 -23.72
C LEU A 730 -8.12 5.77 -24.26
N PHE A 731 -7.68 6.59 -25.23
CA PHE A 731 -8.58 7.53 -25.91
C PHE A 731 -9.58 6.79 -26.82
N VAL A 732 -9.11 5.78 -27.55
CA VAL A 732 -9.97 4.97 -28.44
C VAL A 732 -11.01 4.17 -27.64
N SER A 733 -10.70 3.68 -26.45
CA SER A 733 -11.66 2.92 -25.63
C SER A 733 -12.79 3.79 -25.09
N VAL A 734 -12.50 5.03 -24.66
CA VAL A 734 -13.53 6.01 -24.27
C VAL A 734 -14.45 6.35 -25.45
N ILE A 735 -13.88 6.60 -26.63
CA ILE A 735 -14.67 6.86 -27.86
C ILE A 735 -15.51 5.62 -28.23
N THR A 736 -14.93 4.42 -28.14
CA THR A 736 -15.59 3.14 -28.44
C THR A 736 -16.77 2.89 -27.49
N LEU A 737 -16.56 3.08 -26.19
CA LEU A 737 -17.59 2.93 -25.17
C LEU A 737 -18.73 3.94 -25.38
N ALA A 738 -18.41 5.21 -25.66
CA ALA A 738 -19.41 6.23 -25.97
C ALA A 738 -20.25 5.85 -27.21
N ILE A 739 -19.61 5.34 -28.28
CA ILE A 739 -20.29 4.88 -29.48
C ILE A 739 -21.25 3.72 -29.16
N TYR A 740 -20.82 2.70 -28.40
CA TYR A 740 -21.72 1.60 -28.02
C TYR A 740 -22.85 2.05 -27.10
N LEU A 741 -22.61 2.95 -26.13
CA LEU A 741 -23.66 3.50 -25.28
C LEU A 741 -24.70 4.31 -26.08
N PHE A 742 -24.27 5.12 -27.05
CA PHE A 742 -25.20 5.82 -27.95
C PHE A 742 -25.99 4.85 -28.84
N ARG A 743 -25.36 3.77 -29.35
CA ARG A 743 -26.02 2.74 -30.17
C ARG A 743 -27.03 1.92 -29.35
N TRP A 744 -26.68 1.55 -28.12
CA TRP A 744 -27.55 0.88 -27.16
C TRP A 744 -28.75 1.74 -26.75
N GLN A 745 -28.54 3.05 -26.52
CA GLN A 745 -29.63 4.00 -26.28
C GLN A 745 -30.55 4.13 -27.51
N ARG A 746 -29.99 4.05 -28.72
CA ARG A 746 -30.72 3.96 -30.00
C ARG A 746 -31.28 2.56 -30.31
N LYS A 747 -31.18 1.60 -29.38
CA LYS A 747 -31.69 0.22 -29.47
C LYS A 747 -31.08 -0.66 -30.57
N TYR A 748 -29.86 -0.35 -31.01
CA TYR A 748 -29.05 -1.31 -31.75
C TYR A 748 -28.50 -2.39 -30.79
N ALA A 749 -28.67 -3.66 -31.16
CA ALA A 749 -28.04 -4.79 -30.48
C ALA A 749 -26.71 -5.12 -31.20
N ASP A 750 -25.60 -4.65 -30.64
CA ASP A 750 -24.27 -4.83 -31.24
C ASP A 750 -23.53 -6.09 -30.78
N MET A 751 -23.86 -6.60 -29.59
CA MET A 751 -23.23 -7.75 -28.93
C MET A 751 -24.30 -8.52 -28.14
N ASP A 752 -24.07 -9.81 -27.89
CA ASP A 752 -24.88 -10.58 -26.94
C ASP A 752 -24.59 -10.09 -25.48
N PRO A 753 -25.54 -10.16 -24.53
CA PRO A 753 -25.34 -9.61 -23.18
C PRO A 753 -24.06 -10.12 -22.48
N GLN A 754 -23.74 -11.41 -22.63
CA GLN A 754 -22.51 -11.99 -22.05
C GLN A 754 -21.23 -11.43 -22.70
N GLU A 755 -21.25 -11.11 -24.00
CA GLU A 755 -20.12 -10.47 -24.68
C GLU A 755 -19.96 -9.01 -24.21
N TRP A 756 -21.08 -8.32 -23.98
CA TRP A 756 -21.10 -6.95 -23.46
C TRP A 756 -20.60 -6.86 -22.01
N ASP A 757 -21.09 -7.72 -21.12
CA ASP A 757 -20.66 -7.76 -19.72
C ASP A 757 -19.15 -8.09 -19.62
N HIS A 758 -18.67 -8.99 -20.47
CA HIS A 758 -17.25 -9.32 -20.59
C HIS A 758 -16.40 -8.15 -21.12
N PHE A 759 -16.86 -7.48 -22.18
CA PHE A 759 -16.23 -6.27 -22.73
C PHE A 759 -16.13 -5.16 -21.67
N LEU A 760 -17.21 -4.92 -20.92
CA LEU A 760 -17.19 -3.97 -19.81
C LEU A 760 -16.28 -4.41 -18.67
N TYR A 761 -16.23 -5.68 -18.28
CA TYR A 761 -15.34 -6.16 -17.22
C TYR A 761 -13.85 -5.93 -17.55
N VAL A 762 -13.39 -6.36 -18.73
CA VAL A 762 -11.99 -6.16 -19.14
C VAL A 762 -11.69 -4.66 -19.32
N GLY A 763 -12.62 -3.91 -19.91
CA GLY A 763 -12.55 -2.46 -20.05
C GLY A 763 -12.48 -1.71 -18.71
N LYS A 764 -13.22 -2.15 -17.68
CA LYS A 764 -13.16 -1.61 -16.31
C LYS A 764 -11.80 -1.90 -15.67
N VAL A 765 -11.34 -3.16 -15.66
CA VAL A 765 -10.07 -3.55 -15.04
C VAL A 765 -8.89 -2.79 -15.65
N ALA A 766 -8.85 -2.65 -16.98
CA ALA A 766 -7.81 -1.90 -17.67
C ALA A 766 -7.99 -0.37 -17.55
N GLY A 767 -9.21 0.16 -17.72
CA GLY A 767 -9.47 1.60 -17.73
C GLY A 767 -9.41 2.25 -16.35
N LEU A 768 -10.12 1.68 -15.37
CA LEU A 768 -10.06 2.15 -13.98
C LEU A 768 -8.70 1.84 -13.35
N GLY A 769 -8.10 0.69 -13.70
CA GLY A 769 -6.75 0.35 -13.27
C GLY A 769 -5.71 1.39 -13.72
N TRP A 770 -5.75 1.81 -14.98
CA TRP A 770 -4.90 2.90 -15.46
C TRP A 770 -5.20 4.22 -14.74
N ALA A 771 -6.48 4.62 -14.65
CA ALA A 771 -6.87 5.88 -14.03
C ALA A 771 -6.42 5.99 -12.57
N LEU A 772 -6.62 4.93 -11.77
CA LEU A 772 -6.22 4.89 -10.36
C LEU A 772 -4.69 4.92 -10.16
N HIS A 773 -3.90 4.46 -11.15
CA HIS A 773 -2.44 4.54 -11.12
C HIS A 773 -1.86 5.76 -11.84
N PHE A 774 -2.69 6.61 -12.47
CA PHE A 774 -2.25 7.83 -13.17
C PHE A 774 -2.72 9.10 -12.48
N VAL A 775 -4.03 9.21 -12.20
CA VAL A 775 -4.67 10.43 -11.69
C VAL A 775 -4.08 10.91 -10.35
N PRO A 776 -3.70 10.06 -9.38
CA PRO A 776 -3.06 10.54 -8.15
C PRO A 776 -1.78 11.33 -8.40
N PHE A 777 -0.98 10.96 -9.40
CA PHE A 777 0.24 11.69 -9.74
C PHE A 777 -0.04 13.10 -10.32
N LEU A 778 -1.23 13.36 -10.86
CA LEU A 778 -1.65 14.70 -11.31
C LEU A 778 -1.93 15.66 -10.13
N ILE A 779 -2.17 15.12 -8.94
CA ILE A 779 -2.54 15.86 -7.71
C ILE A 779 -1.35 15.94 -6.73
N MET A 780 -0.39 15.03 -6.85
CA MET A 780 0.77 14.91 -5.96
C MET A 780 1.85 15.98 -6.21
N GLY A 781 1.89 17.02 -5.36
CA GLY A 781 2.93 18.07 -5.36
C GLY A 781 4.31 17.66 -4.85
N ARG A 782 4.83 16.50 -5.28
CA ARG A 782 6.15 15.96 -4.91
C ARG A 782 7.02 15.70 -6.13
N VAL A 783 8.30 15.43 -5.93
CA VAL A 783 9.19 14.98 -7.02
C VAL A 783 8.72 13.62 -7.57
N THR A 784 8.65 13.52 -8.91
CA THR A 784 8.24 12.33 -9.67
C THR A 784 9.20 12.02 -10.84
N TYR A 785 9.27 10.74 -11.21
CA TYR A 785 10.22 10.18 -12.19
C TYR A 785 9.53 9.15 -13.10
N LEU A 786 10.00 8.97 -14.34
CA LEU A 786 9.39 8.11 -15.38
C LEU A 786 9.05 6.68 -14.90
N HIS A 787 9.83 6.09 -13.99
CA HIS A 787 9.56 4.75 -13.45
C HIS A 787 8.20 4.63 -12.75
N HIS A 788 7.62 5.74 -12.25
CA HIS A 788 6.31 5.77 -11.60
C HIS A 788 5.16 5.39 -12.55
N TYR A 789 5.34 5.54 -13.87
CA TYR A 789 4.36 5.13 -14.88
C TYR A 789 4.43 3.63 -15.21
N LEU A 790 5.48 2.89 -14.79
CA LEU A 790 5.64 1.49 -15.19
C LEU A 790 4.55 0.54 -14.64
N PRO A 791 3.98 0.72 -13.43
CA PRO A 791 2.78 -0.02 -13.02
C PRO A 791 1.55 0.41 -13.83
N THR A 792 1.41 1.71 -14.08
CA THR A 792 0.30 2.33 -14.83
C THR A 792 0.23 1.83 -16.28
N LEU A 793 1.39 1.69 -16.94
CA LEU A 793 1.57 1.15 -18.28
C LEU A 793 0.96 -0.24 -18.45
N TYR A 794 0.98 -1.08 -17.41
CA TYR A 794 0.45 -2.45 -17.49
C TYR A 794 -1.04 -2.46 -17.84
N PHE A 795 -1.82 -1.58 -17.21
CA PHE A 795 -3.23 -1.42 -17.48
C PHE A 795 -3.51 -0.83 -18.87
N ALA A 796 -2.67 0.09 -19.35
CA ALA A 796 -2.74 0.60 -20.72
C ALA A 796 -2.42 -0.48 -21.77
N VAL A 797 -1.46 -1.37 -21.49
CA VAL A 797 -1.10 -2.53 -22.32
C VAL A 797 -2.24 -3.55 -22.38
N LEU A 798 -2.93 -3.80 -21.25
CA LEU A 798 -4.16 -4.59 -21.23
C LEU A 798 -5.28 -3.94 -22.06
N MET A 799 -5.46 -2.61 -21.99
CA MET A 799 -6.43 -1.88 -22.82
C MET A 799 -6.12 -1.99 -24.31
N LEU A 800 -4.85 -1.87 -24.71
CA LEU A 800 -4.41 -2.03 -26.09
C LEU A 800 -4.70 -3.45 -26.61
N ALA A 801 -4.36 -4.48 -25.83
CA ALA A 801 -4.66 -5.86 -26.20
C ALA A 801 -6.17 -6.12 -26.32
N HIS A 802 -6.97 -5.60 -25.38
CA HIS A 802 -8.42 -5.74 -25.37
C HIS A 802 -9.08 -5.12 -26.62
N LEU A 803 -8.70 -3.90 -27.02
CA LEU A 803 -9.24 -3.27 -28.23
C LEU A 803 -8.80 -3.99 -29.51
N LEU A 804 -7.54 -4.43 -29.59
CA LEU A 804 -7.06 -5.20 -30.74
C LEU A 804 -7.74 -6.57 -30.84
N ASP A 805 -8.08 -7.20 -29.71
CA ASP A 805 -8.88 -8.41 -29.69
C ASP A 805 -10.29 -8.13 -30.23
N HIS A 806 -10.98 -7.16 -29.65
CA HIS A 806 -12.37 -6.81 -30.01
C HIS A 806 -12.52 -6.44 -31.49
N PHE A 807 -11.65 -5.55 -32.00
CA PHE A 807 -11.74 -5.05 -33.37
C PHE A 807 -11.05 -5.93 -34.42
N ILE A 808 -10.09 -6.78 -34.05
CA ILE A 808 -9.32 -7.59 -35.01
C ILE A 808 -9.44 -9.09 -34.75
N PHE A 809 -8.95 -9.59 -33.61
CA PHE A 809 -8.74 -11.04 -33.42
C PHE A 809 -10.04 -11.81 -33.14
N SER A 810 -10.95 -11.26 -32.34
CA SER A 810 -12.28 -11.82 -32.08
C SER A 810 -13.35 -11.35 -33.07
N ALA A 811 -13.12 -10.26 -33.81
CA ALA A 811 -14.06 -9.71 -34.79
C ALA A 811 -14.58 -10.76 -35.80
N ARG A 812 -15.89 -11.02 -35.78
CA ARG A 812 -16.57 -12.05 -36.63
C ARG A 812 -16.50 -11.75 -38.14
N ARG A 813 -16.18 -10.51 -38.55
CA ARG A 813 -16.16 -10.04 -39.95
C ARG A 813 -14.82 -10.23 -40.69
N LEU A 814 -13.73 -10.49 -39.98
CA LEU A 814 -12.39 -10.56 -40.59
C LEU A 814 -11.95 -12.00 -40.87
N SER A 815 -11.33 -12.23 -42.04
CA SER A 815 -10.81 -13.55 -42.39
C SER A 815 -9.64 -13.97 -41.50
N LEU A 816 -9.44 -15.28 -41.30
CA LEU A 816 -8.29 -15.79 -40.55
C LEU A 816 -6.96 -15.29 -41.13
N ARG A 817 -6.82 -15.21 -42.46
CA ARG A 817 -5.63 -14.64 -43.12
C ARG A 817 -5.40 -13.19 -42.70
N THR A 818 -6.45 -12.37 -42.67
CA THR A 818 -6.38 -10.97 -42.22
C THR A 818 -5.92 -10.87 -40.76
N LYS A 819 -6.45 -11.74 -39.89
CA LYS A 819 -6.07 -11.80 -38.47
C LYS A 819 -4.61 -12.21 -38.28
N THR A 820 -4.13 -13.23 -38.99
CA THR A 820 -2.72 -13.66 -38.97
C THR A 820 -1.78 -12.57 -39.50
N ILE A 821 -2.15 -11.87 -40.58
CA ILE A 821 -1.36 -10.75 -41.12
C ILE A 821 -1.29 -9.60 -40.11
N ALA A 822 -2.43 -9.19 -39.52
CA ALA A 822 -2.46 -8.14 -38.51
C ALA A 822 -1.62 -8.50 -37.27
N PHE A 823 -1.75 -9.73 -36.76
CA PHE A 823 -0.91 -10.22 -35.66
C PHE A 823 0.58 -10.21 -36.03
N GLY A 824 0.94 -10.69 -37.22
CA GLY A 824 2.32 -10.71 -37.71
C GLY A 824 2.93 -9.31 -37.83
N ILE A 825 2.15 -8.32 -38.28
CA ILE A 825 2.55 -6.91 -38.32
C ILE A 825 2.76 -6.37 -36.90
N CYS A 826 1.80 -6.58 -35.99
CA CYS A 826 1.90 -6.11 -34.60
C CYS A 826 3.11 -6.73 -33.88
N ALA A 827 3.21 -8.06 -33.83
CA ALA A 827 4.30 -8.78 -33.19
C ALA A 827 5.67 -8.46 -33.85
N GLY A 828 5.72 -8.39 -35.18
CA GLY A 828 6.92 -8.01 -35.92
C GLY A 828 7.38 -6.59 -35.59
N SER A 829 6.47 -5.62 -35.54
CA SER A 829 6.81 -4.23 -35.20
C SER A 829 7.36 -4.07 -33.77
N ILE A 830 6.84 -4.85 -32.82
CA ILE A 830 7.33 -4.92 -31.43
C ILE A 830 8.73 -5.55 -31.41
N LEU A 831 8.92 -6.72 -32.04
CA LEU A 831 10.21 -7.41 -32.03
C LEU A 831 11.32 -6.60 -32.73
N LEU A 832 11.02 -5.93 -33.84
CA LEU A 832 11.97 -5.07 -34.56
C LEU A 832 12.33 -3.81 -33.75
N THR A 833 11.34 -3.14 -33.16
CA THR A 833 11.57 -1.92 -32.36
C THR A 833 12.30 -2.24 -31.06
N PHE A 834 11.97 -3.35 -30.40
CA PHE A 834 12.76 -3.91 -29.30
C PHE A 834 14.22 -4.18 -29.73
N TRP A 835 14.44 -4.83 -30.88
CA TRP A 835 15.79 -5.14 -31.35
C TRP A 835 16.62 -3.88 -31.70
N TRP A 836 15.97 -2.80 -32.14
CA TRP A 836 16.58 -1.48 -32.34
C TRP A 836 16.99 -0.85 -31.00
N PHE A 837 16.06 -0.76 -30.04
CA PHE A 837 16.30 -0.10 -28.77
C PHE A 837 16.99 -0.96 -27.70
N LYS A 838 17.19 -2.27 -27.91
CA LYS A 838 17.75 -3.20 -26.88
C LYS A 838 19.04 -2.72 -26.21
N GLY A 839 19.90 -1.98 -26.92
CA GLY A 839 21.15 -1.44 -26.37
C GLY A 839 20.92 -0.48 -25.20
N VAL A 840 19.80 0.23 -25.20
CA VAL A 840 19.39 1.15 -24.14
C VAL A 840 19.21 0.42 -22.79
N ALA A 841 18.66 -0.79 -22.79
CA ALA A 841 18.55 -1.63 -21.60
C ALA A 841 19.78 -2.52 -21.36
N PHE A 842 20.35 -3.13 -22.40
CA PHE A 842 21.48 -4.08 -22.28
C PHE A 842 22.84 -3.41 -22.04
N GLY A 843 22.96 -2.11 -22.30
CA GLY A 843 24.17 -1.31 -22.18
C GLY A 843 24.66 -0.80 -23.53
N ILE A 844 24.90 0.52 -23.62
CA ILE A 844 25.51 1.17 -24.78
C ILE A 844 26.98 1.45 -24.49
N ASP A 845 27.86 0.76 -25.21
CA ASP A 845 29.31 0.81 -25.00
C ASP A 845 29.99 1.87 -25.91
N GLY A 846 31.02 2.53 -25.37
CA GLY A 846 31.80 3.55 -26.08
C GLY A 846 31.07 4.88 -26.28
N ALA A 847 31.54 5.66 -27.26
CA ALA A 847 31.03 7.01 -27.54
C ALA A 847 29.60 7.00 -28.09
N ILE A 848 28.68 7.71 -27.42
CA ILE A 848 27.25 7.70 -27.75
C ILE A 848 26.95 8.24 -29.16
N SER A 849 27.82 9.12 -29.67
CA SER A 849 27.78 9.68 -31.03
C SER A 849 27.92 8.64 -32.15
N LYS A 850 28.46 7.45 -31.86
CA LYS A 850 28.54 6.33 -32.82
C LYS A 850 27.20 5.62 -33.01
N HIS A 851 26.34 5.62 -31.98
CA HIS A 851 25.06 4.91 -31.96
C HIS A 851 23.93 5.79 -32.55
N LYS A 852 23.97 6.02 -33.86
CA LYS A 852 23.01 6.87 -34.59
C LYS A 852 21.59 6.26 -34.64
N GLY A 853 20.57 7.12 -34.70
CA GLY A 853 19.18 6.71 -34.94
C GLY A 853 18.38 6.28 -33.70
N LEU A 854 18.89 6.53 -32.49
CA LEU A 854 18.16 6.33 -31.23
C LEU A 854 17.23 7.51 -30.89
N LEU A 855 17.54 8.71 -31.39
CA LEU A 855 16.75 9.93 -31.20
C LEU A 855 15.56 9.97 -32.17
N TRP A 856 14.45 9.31 -31.82
CA TRP A 856 13.18 9.45 -32.55
C TRP A 856 12.38 10.68 -32.10
N ARG A 857 12.78 11.33 -31.00
CA ARG A 857 12.18 12.55 -30.46
C ARG A 857 13.28 13.45 -29.90
N GLU A 858 13.26 14.73 -30.26
CA GLU A 858 14.32 15.70 -29.92
C GLU A 858 14.52 15.88 -28.40
N SER A 859 13.45 15.76 -27.62
CA SER A 859 13.47 15.88 -26.16
C SER A 859 14.10 14.67 -25.43
N TRP A 860 14.44 13.58 -26.13
CA TRP A 860 15.20 12.48 -25.53
C TRP A 860 16.68 12.86 -25.44
N ASN A 861 17.14 13.21 -24.25
CA ASN A 861 18.53 13.54 -23.93
C ASN A 861 19.50 12.32 -24.01
N ILE A 862 19.46 11.53 -25.08
CA ILE A 862 20.32 10.37 -25.35
C ILE A 862 21.71 10.83 -25.80
N TYR A 863 21.80 11.74 -26.77
CA TYR A 863 23.08 12.32 -27.17
C TYR A 863 23.50 13.46 -26.22
N HIS A 864 24.74 13.93 -26.36
CA HIS A 864 25.11 15.22 -25.79
C HIS A 864 24.35 16.32 -26.54
N SER A 865 23.88 17.34 -25.82
CA SER A 865 23.43 18.59 -26.44
C SER A 865 24.58 19.19 -27.27
N ARG A 866 24.23 19.80 -28.40
CA ARG A 866 25.15 20.67 -29.14
C ARG A 866 25.30 22.01 -28.42
#